data_AF-A0A9E3BDM7-F1
#
_entry.id   AF-A0A9E3BDM7-F1
#
_cell.length_a   1.000
_cell.length_b   1.000
_cell.length_c   1.000
_cell.angle_alpha   90.00
_cell.angle_beta   90.00
_cell.angle_gamma   90.00
#
_symmetry.space_group_name_H-M   'P 1'
#
loop_
_entity.id
_entity.type
_entity.pdbx_description
1 polymer ?
#
loop_
_entity_poly.entity_id
_entity_poly.type
_entity_poly.pdbx_seq_one_letter_code
_entity_poly.pdbx_strand_id
1 'polypeptide(L)'
;MRQMKMGLYYVFGEPLMWLFYWCFQPDRFVREFEIRTAFKRVKPSLRLAFLIFLIDYPIALFARWGLHIILRIPSPHIMNFIISITLATLVGAMLGLFAGIGLGLTGGISIGLSSCLGFGLVVSSVDHTNETHILGGIAAGLVITCMLSVAGKSAGNAVILGIIAGVVAGIATGVATNLTIGNDVGDMILSCMVGMTMGITISKRKARPLGGAHPRSRSLLIGIILTGVMVLLITWIGSLIFACIFFLIFYRLPLYPVSGFSSWRALRASRKSPSQVFTYLHGSSLYWDEYVYLPLPGLTQMLTIAAEQHVERALEEISFIVMERPLQINAARFASLEIAFHSLGMCDTLRNIAGASLRLSEIFPHGTGLIDPQWSMILVHLHDASENAAQACSPVGWQAKHNALEAMLTDLKRIRPNTAFNDVEMNKRLADIVTLWQDVALRELDVLEKAPEKTRRISNPYNPGPALERYNRLFVGRYDLASYLGEALARRDHRPTFLLHGERRMGKSSVLKHLPDLLGARFLPVFYDLQSPDTTSSIAAFFGMVAEEIVLVMEARGLKARKLEYERLQEARRENEAAVYYVFNKWLKGIEKTLEREDRTLLLTFDEFENLDNAGKEGNLRLELLLNWFRSIMQHHPRLALLFSGVQTFGEMG
;
A
#
# COMPACT_ATOMS: atom_id res chain seq x y z
N MET A 1 28.78 -35.87 43.18
CA MET A 1 27.63 -35.79 42.22
C MET A 1 27.39 -34.40 41.62
N ARG A 2 27.40 -33.31 42.40
CA ARG A 2 27.13 -31.93 41.91
C ARG A 2 28.21 -31.39 40.94
N GLN A 3 29.49 -31.65 41.20
CA GLN A 3 30.60 -31.29 40.28
C GLN A 3 30.59 -32.09 38.98
N MET A 4 30.18 -33.37 39.02
CA MET A 4 30.05 -34.20 37.82
C MET A 4 28.89 -33.74 36.92
N LYS A 5 27.76 -33.32 37.52
CA LYS A 5 26.65 -32.67 36.79
C LYS A 5 27.06 -31.32 36.18
N MET A 6 27.87 -30.52 36.87
CA MET A 6 28.43 -29.27 36.33
C MET A 6 29.42 -29.52 35.18
N GLY A 7 30.27 -30.55 35.30
CA GLY A 7 31.19 -30.96 34.23
C GLY A 7 30.46 -31.47 32.98
N LEU A 8 29.42 -32.30 33.15
CA LEU A 8 28.60 -32.77 32.03
C LEU A 8 27.81 -31.63 31.36
N TYR A 9 27.25 -30.72 32.15
CA TYR A 9 26.57 -29.53 31.64
C TYR A 9 27.53 -28.61 30.89
N TYR A 10 28.76 -28.45 31.38
CA TYR A 10 29.79 -27.72 30.67
C TYR A 10 30.16 -28.43 29.37
N VAL A 11 30.40 -29.74 29.33
CA VAL A 11 30.84 -30.40 28.10
C VAL A 11 29.72 -30.49 27.05
N PHE A 12 28.50 -30.84 27.46
CA PHE A 12 27.38 -31.12 26.54
C PHE A 12 26.24 -30.10 26.60
N GLY A 13 25.91 -29.61 27.79
CA GLY A 13 24.76 -28.72 28.01
C GLY A 13 24.89 -27.36 27.33
N GLU A 14 25.99 -26.63 27.54
CA GLU A 14 26.16 -25.31 26.90
C GLU A 14 26.25 -25.40 25.36
N PRO A 15 26.98 -26.35 24.74
CA PRO A 15 27.04 -26.41 23.28
C PRO A 15 25.71 -26.87 22.66
N LEU A 16 24.92 -27.70 23.36
CA LEU A 16 23.53 -28.01 22.96
C LEU A 16 22.65 -26.76 23.02
N MET A 17 22.79 -25.94 24.07
CA MET A 17 22.09 -24.65 24.14
C MET A 17 22.51 -23.72 23.01
N TRP A 18 23.79 -23.69 22.65
CA TRP A 18 24.28 -22.91 21.50
C TRP A 18 23.69 -23.40 20.17
N LEU A 19 23.61 -24.71 19.96
CA LEU A 19 22.93 -25.27 18.78
C LEU A 19 21.44 -24.92 18.76
N PHE A 20 20.76 -24.99 19.91
CA PHE A 20 19.36 -24.59 20.03
C PHE A 20 19.17 -23.11 19.64
N TYR A 21 19.98 -22.21 20.23
CA TYR A 21 19.92 -20.79 19.90
C TYR A 21 20.31 -20.53 18.44
N TRP A 22 21.29 -21.23 17.89
CA TRP A 22 21.64 -21.08 16.48
C TRP A 22 20.49 -21.53 15.54
N CYS A 23 19.80 -22.62 15.87
CA CYS A 23 18.65 -23.12 15.10
C CYS A 23 17.43 -22.20 15.20
N PHE A 24 17.02 -21.83 16.41
CA PHE A 24 15.73 -21.18 16.66
C PHE A 24 15.82 -19.68 17.02
N GLN A 25 16.97 -19.20 17.51
CA GLN A 25 17.18 -17.78 17.88
C GLN A 25 18.50 -17.21 17.32
N PRO A 26 18.70 -17.23 15.99
CA PRO A 26 19.99 -16.86 15.39
C PRO A 26 20.40 -15.42 15.70
N ASP A 27 19.47 -14.47 15.80
CA ASP A 27 19.81 -13.06 16.08
C ASP A 27 20.27 -12.90 17.53
N ARG A 28 19.59 -13.57 18.47
CA ARG A 28 20.07 -13.66 19.86
C ARG A 28 21.41 -14.37 19.96
N PHE A 29 21.60 -15.47 19.23
CA PHE A 29 22.86 -16.22 19.22
C PHE A 29 24.05 -15.32 18.84
N VAL A 30 23.90 -14.55 17.76
CA VAL A 30 24.93 -13.63 17.28
C VAL A 30 25.17 -12.49 18.28
N ARG A 31 24.14 -11.99 18.96
CA ARG A 31 24.28 -10.89 19.93
C ARG A 31 24.92 -11.32 21.24
N GLU A 32 24.51 -12.45 21.80
CA GLU A 32 24.86 -12.87 23.16
C GLU A 32 26.05 -13.83 23.23
N PHE A 33 26.24 -14.69 22.22
CA PHE A 33 27.20 -15.80 22.28
C PHE A 33 28.35 -15.69 21.27
N GLU A 34 28.24 -14.82 20.25
CA GLU A 34 29.29 -14.66 19.24
C GLU A 34 30.51 -13.92 19.82
N ILE A 35 31.58 -14.66 20.07
CA ILE A 35 32.83 -14.13 20.60
C ILE A 35 33.56 -13.39 19.46
N ARG A 36 34.00 -12.14 19.65
CA ARG A 36 34.68 -11.37 18.58
C ARG A 36 36.13 -11.76 18.31
N THR A 37 36.84 -12.33 19.29
CA THR A 37 38.29 -12.59 19.21
C THR A 37 38.60 -14.05 18.88
N ALA A 38 39.35 -14.30 17.79
CA ALA A 38 39.65 -15.65 17.29
C ALA A 38 40.30 -16.59 18.33
N PHE A 39 41.27 -16.11 19.11
CA PHE A 39 41.93 -16.93 20.14
C PHE A 39 40.99 -17.40 21.25
N LYS A 40 39.99 -16.59 21.61
CA LYS A 40 38.99 -16.96 22.62
C LYS A 40 37.94 -17.95 22.08
N ARG A 41 37.87 -18.16 20.76
CA ARG A 41 36.94 -19.10 20.10
C ARG A 41 37.43 -20.54 20.11
N VAL A 42 38.74 -20.79 20.26
CA VAL A 42 39.32 -22.14 20.12
C VAL A 42 38.65 -23.18 21.04
N LYS A 43 38.52 -22.86 22.34
CA LYS A 43 37.92 -23.78 23.33
C LYS A 43 36.41 -24.01 23.08
N PRO A 44 35.59 -22.96 22.87
CA PRO A 44 34.20 -23.10 22.41
C PRO A 44 34.04 -23.92 21.11
N SER A 45 34.83 -23.62 20.07
CA SER A 45 34.74 -24.29 18.77
C SER A 45 35.10 -25.77 18.84
N LEU A 46 36.06 -26.15 19.69
CA LEU A 46 36.43 -27.57 19.89
C LEU A 46 35.28 -28.37 20.53
N ARG A 47 34.64 -27.80 21.55
CA ARG A 47 33.47 -28.41 22.22
C ARG A 47 32.30 -28.57 21.26
N LEU A 48 32.09 -27.55 20.42
CA LEU A 48 31.06 -27.54 19.40
C LEU A 48 31.33 -28.57 18.30
N ALA A 49 32.56 -28.67 17.79
CA ALA A 49 32.94 -29.64 16.76
C ALA A 49 32.71 -31.09 17.22
N PHE A 50 33.05 -31.40 18.47
CA PHE A 50 32.76 -32.70 19.07
C PHE A 50 31.25 -33.00 19.12
N LEU A 51 30.44 -32.02 19.52
CA LEU A 51 28.99 -32.18 19.57
C LEU A 51 28.36 -32.31 18.17
N ILE A 52 28.82 -31.53 17.20
CA ILE A 52 28.40 -31.62 15.80
C ILE A 52 28.68 -33.02 15.26
N PHE A 53 29.88 -33.56 15.48
CA PHE A 53 30.20 -34.94 15.09
C PHE A 53 29.25 -35.96 15.72
N LEU A 54 28.98 -35.84 17.03
CA LEU A 54 28.12 -36.77 17.76
C LEU A 54 26.66 -36.77 17.25
N ILE A 55 26.14 -35.61 16.86
CA ILE A 55 24.77 -35.45 16.33
C ILE A 55 24.71 -35.88 14.87
N ASP A 56 25.69 -35.48 14.06
CA ASP A 56 25.64 -35.63 12.61
C ASP A 56 26.02 -37.04 12.15
N TYR A 57 26.95 -37.70 12.85
CA TYR A 57 27.37 -39.07 12.54
C TYR A 57 26.20 -40.07 12.41
N PRO A 58 25.28 -40.20 13.38
CA PRO A 58 24.16 -41.13 13.23
C PRO A 58 23.21 -40.70 12.10
N ILE A 59 23.00 -39.40 11.90
CA ILE A 59 22.14 -38.89 10.81
C ILE A 59 22.73 -39.26 9.45
N ALA A 60 24.02 -39.00 9.24
CA ALA A 60 24.74 -39.35 8.02
C ALA A 60 24.75 -40.86 7.78
N LEU A 61 24.92 -41.66 8.84
CA LEU A 61 24.87 -43.12 8.79
C LEU A 61 23.50 -43.62 8.33
N PHE A 62 22.40 -43.17 8.95
CA PHE A 62 21.04 -43.56 8.58
C PHE A 62 20.64 -43.05 7.19
N ALA A 63 20.97 -41.80 6.86
CA ALA A 63 20.67 -41.22 5.55
C ALA A 63 21.35 -42.02 4.43
N ARG A 64 22.63 -42.35 4.60
CA ARG A 64 23.38 -43.13 3.62
C ARG A 64 22.91 -44.58 3.55
N TRP A 65 22.55 -45.19 4.68
CA TRP A 65 21.97 -46.52 4.69
C TRP A 65 20.61 -46.56 3.96
N GLY A 66 19.74 -45.59 4.19
CA GLY A 66 18.48 -45.43 3.47
C GLY A 66 18.70 -45.22 1.97
N LEU A 67 19.73 -44.45 1.58
CA LEU A 67 20.07 -44.22 0.19
C LEU A 67 20.54 -45.50 -0.53
N HIS A 68 21.32 -46.36 0.13
CA HIS A 68 21.66 -47.70 -0.39
C HIS A 68 20.42 -48.56 -0.64
N ILE A 69 19.42 -48.50 0.25
CA ILE A 69 18.15 -49.23 0.11
C ILE A 69 17.35 -48.70 -1.09
N ILE A 70 17.21 -47.37 -1.20
CA ILE A 70 16.42 -46.72 -2.25
C ILE A 70 17.04 -46.93 -3.64
N LEU A 71 18.36 -46.76 -3.75
CA LEU A 71 19.09 -46.86 -5.02
C LEU A 71 19.48 -48.30 -5.37
N ARG A 72 19.16 -49.29 -4.52
CA ARG A 72 19.51 -50.72 -4.69
C ARG A 72 21.01 -50.95 -4.95
N ILE A 73 21.86 -50.14 -4.33
CA ILE A 73 23.31 -50.25 -4.46
C ILE A 73 23.74 -51.53 -3.72
N PRO A 74 24.65 -52.36 -4.30
CA PRO A 74 25.17 -53.57 -3.65
C PRO A 74 25.62 -53.29 -2.22
N SER A 75 25.28 -54.17 -1.29
CA SER A 75 25.60 -53.98 0.13
C SER A 75 27.12 -53.85 0.31
N PRO A 76 27.64 -52.69 0.75
CA PRO A 76 29.07 -52.51 0.93
C PRO A 76 29.55 -53.38 2.09
N HIS A 77 30.83 -53.76 2.09
CA HIS A 77 31.45 -54.34 3.28
C HIS A 77 31.22 -53.40 4.47
N ILE A 78 30.50 -53.90 5.48
CA ILE A 78 30.01 -53.12 6.63
C ILE A 78 31.13 -52.31 7.30
N MET A 79 32.32 -52.90 7.43
CA MET A 79 33.49 -52.21 8.00
C MET A 79 33.94 -51.01 7.17
N ASN A 80 34.06 -51.15 5.85
CA ASN A 80 34.48 -50.05 4.98
C ASN A 80 33.41 -48.95 4.92
N PHE A 81 32.14 -49.34 4.98
CA PHE A 81 31.01 -48.43 5.06
C PHE A 81 31.08 -47.55 6.31
N ILE A 82 31.22 -48.17 7.49
CA ILE A 82 31.31 -47.45 8.77
C ILE A 82 32.57 -46.57 8.82
N ILE A 83 33.73 -47.10 8.42
CA ILE A 83 35.00 -46.35 8.43
C ILE A 83 34.92 -45.11 7.54
N SER A 84 34.40 -45.25 6.32
CA SER A 84 34.29 -44.13 5.37
C SER A 84 33.37 -43.02 5.89
N ILE A 85 32.23 -43.35 6.50
CA ILE A 85 31.30 -42.36 7.09
C ILE A 85 31.95 -41.68 8.29
N THR A 86 32.62 -42.46 9.14
CA THR A 86 33.30 -41.94 10.33
C THR A 86 34.40 -40.95 9.93
N LEU A 87 35.22 -41.29 8.93
CA LEU A 87 36.27 -40.40 8.44
C LEU A 87 35.68 -39.12 7.80
N ALA A 88 34.63 -39.27 6.98
CA ALA A 88 33.99 -38.16 6.29
C ALA A 88 33.36 -37.14 7.26
N THR A 89 32.61 -37.63 8.26
CA THR A 89 32.01 -36.80 9.31
C THR A 89 33.06 -36.19 10.23
N LEU A 90 34.16 -36.89 10.51
CA LEU A 90 35.29 -36.32 11.27
C LEU A 90 35.95 -35.17 10.52
N VAL A 91 36.20 -35.33 9.21
CA VAL A 91 36.74 -34.27 8.36
C VAL A 91 35.79 -33.07 8.31
N GLY A 92 34.48 -33.30 8.15
CA GLY A 92 33.48 -32.23 8.20
C GLY A 92 33.49 -31.47 9.54
N ALA A 93 33.59 -32.18 10.66
CA ALA A 93 33.62 -31.58 12.00
C ALA A 93 34.91 -30.76 12.21
N MET A 94 36.04 -31.23 11.69
CA MET A 94 37.31 -30.50 11.71
C MET A 94 37.26 -29.24 10.83
N LEU A 95 36.63 -29.29 9.66
CA LEU A 95 36.39 -28.09 8.85
C LEU A 95 35.50 -27.08 9.59
N GLY A 96 34.46 -27.55 10.28
CA GLY A 96 33.64 -26.75 11.18
C GLY A 96 34.44 -26.11 12.32
N LEU A 97 35.39 -26.83 12.90
CA LEU A 97 36.30 -26.32 13.93
C LEU A 97 37.14 -25.14 13.40
N PHE A 98 37.82 -25.33 12.26
CA PHE A 98 38.66 -24.29 11.65
C PHE A 98 37.83 -23.07 11.23
N ALA A 99 36.67 -23.30 10.62
CA ALA A 99 35.71 -22.26 10.32
C ALA A 99 35.23 -21.52 11.58
N GLY A 100 34.95 -22.25 12.67
CA GLY A 100 34.53 -21.69 13.95
C GLY A 100 35.56 -20.72 14.54
N ILE A 101 36.85 -21.05 14.40
CA ILE A 101 37.96 -20.21 14.86
C ILE A 101 38.09 -18.95 13.98
N GLY A 102 38.11 -19.12 12.66
CA GLY A 102 38.34 -18.01 11.72
C GLY A 102 37.13 -17.09 11.52
N LEU A 103 35.94 -17.66 11.36
CA LEU A 103 34.73 -16.95 10.93
C LEU A 103 33.77 -16.62 12.05
N GLY A 104 33.93 -17.26 13.21
CA GLY A 104 32.98 -17.17 14.31
C GLY A 104 32.22 -18.47 14.52
N LEU A 105 31.61 -18.60 15.70
CA LEU A 105 30.92 -19.82 16.12
C LEU A 105 29.77 -20.16 15.17
N THR A 106 29.04 -19.14 14.72
CA THR A 106 27.98 -19.27 13.70
C THR A 106 28.51 -19.91 12.41
N GLY A 107 29.66 -19.46 11.90
CA GLY A 107 30.29 -20.03 10.72
C GLY A 107 30.77 -21.47 10.95
N GLY A 108 31.29 -21.75 12.14
CA GLY A 108 31.72 -23.09 12.53
C GLY A 108 30.59 -24.11 12.61
N ILE A 109 29.44 -23.75 13.18
CA ILE A 109 28.23 -24.62 13.23
C ILE A 109 27.77 -24.93 11.81
N SER A 110 27.64 -23.90 10.98
CA SER A 110 27.11 -24.01 9.62
C SER A 110 28.00 -24.87 8.72
N ILE A 111 29.31 -24.64 8.77
CA ILE A 111 30.30 -25.38 7.96
C ILE A 111 30.45 -26.79 8.49
N GLY A 112 30.50 -26.97 9.82
CA GLY A 112 30.58 -28.27 10.45
C GLY A 112 29.42 -29.18 10.03
N LEU A 113 28.17 -28.77 10.29
CA LEU A 113 27.00 -29.59 9.98
C LEU A 113 26.89 -29.89 8.48
N SER A 114 27.11 -28.89 7.64
CA SER A 114 26.90 -29.04 6.20
C SER A 114 28.00 -29.88 5.52
N SER A 115 29.27 -29.72 5.94
CA SER A 115 30.36 -30.55 5.48
C SER A 115 30.28 -31.98 6.01
N CYS A 116 29.84 -32.20 7.26
CA CYS A 116 29.64 -33.56 7.79
C CYS A 116 28.59 -34.34 6.99
N LEU A 117 27.43 -33.74 6.73
CA LEU A 117 26.38 -34.34 5.90
C LEU A 117 26.83 -34.52 4.45
N GLY A 118 27.46 -33.49 3.86
CA GLY A 118 27.91 -33.52 2.47
C GLY A 118 28.96 -34.60 2.21
N PHE A 119 30.06 -34.62 2.99
CA PHE A 119 31.10 -35.64 2.84
C PHE A 119 30.62 -37.03 3.25
N GLY A 120 29.76 -37.12 4.29
CA GLY A 120 29.17 -38.39 4.72
C GLY A 120 28.43 -39.14 3.62
N LEU A 121 27.78 -38.38 2.71
CA LEU A 121 27.05 -38.91 1.56
C LEU A 121 27.95 -39.24 0.35
N VAL A 122 29.01 -38.47 0.08
CA VAL A 122 29.80 -38.56 -1.18
C VAL A 122 30.87 -39.66 -1.20
N VAL A 123 31.47 -40.01 -0.06
CA VAL A 123 32.77 -40.73 0.01
C VAL A 123 32.75 -42.21 -0.44
N SER A 124 31.69 -42.73 -1.06
CA SER A 124 31.61 -44.17 -1.41
C SER A 124 30.99 -44.52 -2.76
N SER A 125 30.64 -43.56 -3.61
CA SER A 125 30.19 -43.88 -4.98
C SER A 125 31.37 -44.18 -5.93
N VAL A 126 32.47 -44.74 -5.42
CA VAL A 126 33.78 -44.83 -6.09
C VAL A 126 33.76 -45.64 -7.39
N ASP A 127 32.72 -46.44 -7.67
CA ASP A 127 32.69 -47.29 -8.86
C ASP A 127 31.64 -46.91 -9.94
N HIS A 128 30.76 -45.92 -9.73
CA HIS A 128 29.69 -45.61 -10.70
C HIS A 128 29.67 -44.11 -11.08
N THR A 129 30.18 -43.82 -12.28
CA THR A 129 30.48 -42.47 -12.79
C THR A 129 29.28 -41.52 -12.89
N ASN A 130 28.03 -42.02 -13.00
CA ASN A 130 26.85 -41.15 -13.05
C ASN A 130 26.26 -40.84 -11.66
N GLU A 131 26.52 -41.68 -10.65
CA GLU A 131 25.95 -41.53 -9.30
C GLU A 131 26.77 -40.55 -8.44
N THR A 132 28.09 -40.52 -8.64
CA THR A 132 29.04 -39.57 -8.02
C THR A 132 28.66 -38.12 -8.27
N HIS A 133 28.19 -37.80 -9.48
CA HIS A 133 27.80 -36.44 -9.86
C HIS A 133 26.49 -35.99 -9.18
N ILE A 134 25.51 -36.90 -9.01
CA ILE A 134 24.24 -36.59 -8.35
C ILE A 134 24.46 -36.42 -6.84
N LEU A 135 25.17 -37.35 -6.20
CA LEU A 135 25.51 -37.26 -4.77
C LEU A 135 26.44 -36.08 -4.46
N GLY A 136 27.41 -35.79 -5.33
CA GLY A 136 28.27 -34.61 -5.24
C GLY A 136 27.49 -33.31 -5.37
N GLY A 137 26.50 -33.24 -6.28
CA GLY A 137 25.60 -32.09 -6.42
C GLY A 137 24.70 -31.88 -5.20
N ILE A 138 24.17 -32.95 -4.62
CA ILE A 138 23.36 -32.90 -3.38
C ILE A 138 24.23 -32.42 -2.20
N ALA A 139 25.45 -32.93 -2.07
CA ALA A 139 26.37 -32.56 -1.01
C ALA A 139 26.86 -31.11 -1.12
N ALA A 140 27.32 -30.69 -2.31
CA ALA A 140 27.67 -29.29 -2.56
C ALA A 140 26.45 -28.38 -2.34
N GLY A 141 25.26 -28.89 -2.68
CA GLY A 141 24.01 -28.21 -2.49
C GLY A 141 23.62 -27.98 -1.02
N LEU A 142 23.74 -29.01 -0.19
CA LEU A 142 23.52 -28.93 1.26
C LEU A 142 24.52 -27.96 1.91
N VAL A 143 25.79 -27.99 1.48
CA VAL A 143 26.83 -27.06 1.94
C VAL A 143 26.50 -25.61 1.60
N ILE A 144 26.22 -25.32 0.34
CA ILE A 144 25.93 -23.95 -0.14
C ILE A 144 24.63 -23.43 0.49
N THR A 145 23.62 -24.29 0.66
CA THR A 145 22.33 -23.92 1.23
C THR A 145 22.42 -23.59 2.72
N CYS A 146 23.04 -24.46 3.53
CA CYS A 146 23.22 -24.23 4.96
C CYS A 146 24.08 -22.98 5.23
N MET A 147 25.00 -22.65 4.32
CA MET A 147 25.75 -21.41 4.36
C MET A 147 24.86 -20.19 4.07
N LEU A 148 24.02 -20.24 3.03
CA LEU A 148 23.14 -19.13 2.64
C LEU A 148 21.98 -18.88 3.63
N SER A 149 21.42 -19.93 4.25
CA SER A 149 20.31 -19.82 5.22
C SER A 149 20.70 -19.11 6.53
N VAL A 150 22.00 -19.05 6.82
CA VAL A 150 22.56 -18.38 8.01
C VAL A 150 22.87 -16.90 7.73
N ALA A 151 22.96 -16.51 6.46
CA ALA A 151 23.31 -15.15 6.03
C ALA A 151 22.10 -14.19 5.96
N GLY A 152 20.93 -14.59 6.47
CA GLY A 152 19.70 -13.80 6.47
C GLY A 152 19.75 -12.55 7.37
N LYS A 153 20.64 -11.59 7.06
CA LYS A 153 20.59 -10.12 7.29
C LYS A 153 21.98 -9.46 7.40
N SER A 154 23.09 -10.19 7.53
CA SER A 154 24.44 -9.59 7.62
C SER A 154 25.14 -9.53 6.26
N ALA A 155 24.96 -8.41 5.55
CA ALA A 155 25.62 -8.13 4.27
C ALA A 155 27.17 -8.17 4.33
N GLY A 156 27.77 -8.15 5.52
CA GLY A 156 29.22 -8.24 5.71
C GLY A 156 29.79 -9.66 5.63
N ASN A 157 28.96 -10.69 5.89
CA ASN A 157 29.42 -12.09 5.92
C ASN A 157 29.36 -12.79 4.56
N ALA A 158 28.64 -12.22 3.59
CA ALA A 158 28.48 -12.80 2.25
C ALA A 158 29.82 -12.95 1.48
N VAL A 159 30.80 -12.08 1.74
CA VAL A 159 32.13 -12.12 1.10
C VAL A 159 32.92 -13.34 1.54
N ILE A 160 32.94 -13.58 2.85
CA ILE A 160 33.69 -14.69 3.42
C ILE A 160 32.96 -16.01 3.16
N LEU A 161 31.62 -16.00 3.18
CA LEU A 161 30.81 -17.15 2.79
C LEU A 161 30.94 -17.50 1.30
N GLY A 162 31.01 -16.51 0.40
CA GLY A 162 31.22 -16.76 -1.04
C GLY A 162 32.60 -17.35 -1.35
N ILE A 163 33.63 -16.84 -0.67
CA ILE A 163 35.00 -17.38 -0.79
C ILE A 163 35.07 -18.81 -0.26
N ILE A 164 34.40 -19.10 0.86
CA ILE A 164 34.47 -20.41 1.50
C ILE A 164 33.54 -21.42 0.82
N ALA A 165 32.37 -21.00 0.33
CA ALA A 165 31.53 -21.83 -0.53
C ALA A 165 32.26 -22.18 -1.83
N GLY A 166 33.01 -21.23 -2.42
CA GLY A 166 33.86 -21.48 -3.59
C GLY A 166 35.03 -22.43 -3.31
N VAL A 167 35.66 -22.31 -2.13
CA VAL A 167 36.75 -23.20 -1.71
C VAL A 167 36.25 -24.59 -1.34
N VAL A 168 35.14 -24.72 -0.61
CA VAL A 168 34.58 -26.02 -0.22
C VAL A 168 33.96 -26.73 -1.41
N ALA A 169 33.27 -26.01 -2.31
CA ALA A 169 32.84 -26.57 -3.60
C ALA A 169 34.05 -26.96 -4.44
N GLY A 170 35.08 -26.13 -4.54
CA GLY A 170 36.33 -26.44 -5.26
C GLY A 170 37.06 -27.66 -4.70
N ILE A 171 37.11 -27.83 -3.37
CA ILE A 171 37.71 -28.99 -2.72
C ILE A 171 36.83 -30.24 -2.88
N ALA A 172 35.52 -30.15 -2.71
CA ALA A 172 34.62 -31.30 -2.88
C ALA A 172 34.61 -31.80 -4.33
N THR A 173 34.60 -30.87 -5.29
CA THR A 173 34.70 -31.19 -6.72
C THR A 173 36.10 -31.72 -7.05
N GLY A 174 37.16 -31.08 -6.53
CA GLY A 174 38.55 -31.48 -6.72
C GLY A 174 38.90 -32.84 -6.10
N VAL A 175 38.30 -33.21 -4.98
CA VAL A 175 38.44 -34.54 -4.37
C VAL A 175 37.63 -35.59 -5.14
N ALA A 176 36.44 -35.23 -5.62
CA ALA A 176 35.65 -36.10 -6.49
C ALA A 176 36.34 -36.35 -7.85
N THR A 177 37.09 -35.38 -8.38
CA THR A 177 37.79 -35.50 -9.66
C THR A 177 39.21 -36.08 -9.55
N ASN A 178 40.00 -35.75 -8.50
CA ASN A 178 41.36 -36.30 -8.32
C ASN A 178 41.41 -37.81 -8.04
N LEU A 179 40.30 -38.44 -7.65
CA LEU A 179 40.24 -39.90 -7.51
C LEU A 179 39.98 -40.61 -8.85
N THR A 180 39.70 -39.86 -9.92
CA THR A 180 39.38 -40.44 -11.24
C THR A 180 40.42 -40.20 -12.33
N ILE A 181 41.27 -39.18 -12.23
CA ILE A 181 42.27 -38.88 -13.26
C ILE A 181 43.57 -38.45 -12.57
N GLY A 182 44.66 -39.15 -12.89
CA GLY A 182 45.96 -38.95 -12.28
C GLY A 182 46.52 -37.54 -12.47
N ASN A 183 47.12 -37.02 -11.41
CA ASN A 183 48.03 -35.89 -11.33
C ASN A 183 47.68 -34.66 -12.17
N ASP A 184 46.95 -33.70 -11.59
CA ASP A 184 47.33 -32.28 -11.73
C ASP A 184 46.76 -31.43 -10.57
N VAL A 185 47.66 -31.11 -9.62
CA VAL A 185 47.41 -30.15 -8.54
C VAL A 185 47.01 -28.76 -9.11
N GLY A 186 47.32 -28.50 -10.38
CA GLY A 186 46.97 -27.29 -11.13
C GLY A 186 45.47 -27.04 -11.27
N ASP A 187 44.64 -28.07 -11.50
CA ASP A 187 43.20 -27.90 -11.71
C ASP A 187 42.43 -27.64 -10.41
N MET A 188 42.90 -28.23 -9.31
CA MET A 188 42.41 -27.92 -7.96
C MET A 188 42.75 -26.48 -7.55
N ILE A 189 43.94 -26.01 -7.90
CA ILE A 189 44.37 -24.62 -7.64
C ILE A 189 43.58 -23.65 -8.53
N LEU A 190 43.38 -23.98 -9.81
CA LEU A 190 42.66 -23.12 -10.77
C LEU A 190 41.18 -22.95 -10.38
N SER A 191 40.50 -24.02 -9.97
CA SER A 191 39.11 -23.96 -9.49
C SER A 191 38.96 -23.17 -8.18
N CYS A 192 39.89 -23.33 -7.24
CA CYS A 192 39.95 -22.50 -6.02
C CYS A 192 40.22 -21.02 -6.34
N MET A 193 41.11 -20.72 -7.29
CA MET A 193 41.47 -19.35 -7.69
C MET A 193 40.32 -18.63 -8.43
N VAL A 194 39.55 -19.33 -9.26
CA VAL A 194 38.35 -18.79 -9.92
C VAL A 194 37.26 -18.50 -8.88
N GLY A 195 37.05 -19.38 -7.90
CA GLY A 195 36.13 -19.13 -6.79
C GLY A 195 36.53 -17.94 -5.91
N MET A 196 37.83 -17.79 -5.61
CA MET A 196 38.36 -16.66 -4.83
C MET A 196 38.23 -15.31 -5.56
N THR A 197 38.52 -15.26 -6.87
CA THR A 197 38.43 -14.02 -7.66
C THR A 197 36.98 -13.53 -7.85
N MET A 198 36.01 -14.44 -7.90
CA MET A 198 34.58 -14.11 -7.93
C MET A 198 34.08 -13.52 -6.60
N GLY A 199 34.55 -14.05 -5.45
CA GLY A 199 34.22 -13.50 -4.13
C GLY A 199 34.75 -12.07 -3.91
N ILE A 200 35.91 -11.76 -4.48
CA ILE A 200 36.57 -10.44 -4.39
C ILE A 200 35.89 -9.39 -5.29
N THR A 201 35.38 -9.78 -6.46
CA THR A 201 34.74 -8.82 -7.41
C THR A 201 33.36 -8.35 -6.93
N ILE A 202 32.63 -9.18 -6.17
CA ILE A 202 31.35 -8.81 -5.55
C ILE A 202 31.58 -7.89 -4.31
N SER A 203 32.75 -7.95 -3.67
CA SER A 203 33.01 -7.26 -2.39
C SER A 203 33.42 -5.78 -2.51
N LYS A 204 33.73 -5.28 -3.71
CA LYS A 204 34.03 -3.84 -3.89
C LYS A 204 32.74 -3.04 -4.03
N ARG A 205 32.03 -2.82 -2.91
CA ARG A 205 31.14 -1.67 -2.76
C ARG A 205 31.03 -1.19 -1.31
N LYS A 206 31.81 -0.16 -1.00
CA LYS A 206 31.46 0.85 0.01
C LYS A 206 31.91 2.22 -0.51
N ALA A 207 31.01 2.95 -1.18
CA ALA A 207 30.91 4.42 -1.13
C ALA A 207 30.02 5.01 -2.24
N ARG A 208 28.99 5.72 -1.77
CA ARG A 208 28.26 6.89 -2.31
C ARG A 208 27.05 6.74 -3.25
N PRO A 209 26.03 7.62 -3.07
CA PRO A 209 24.72 7.56 -3.72
C PRO A 209 24.59 8.56 -4.89
N LEU A 210 23.40 8.55 -5.50
CA LEU A 210 22.81 9.42 -6.54
C LEU A 210 22.99 9.02 -8.02
N GLY A 211 21.83 8.78 -8.64
CA GLY A 211 21.46 9.38 -9.92
C GLY A 211 21.60 8.53 -11.19
N GLY A 212 20.49 8.29 -11.88
CA GLY A 212 20.45 8.08 -13.35
C GLY A 212 20.45 6.63 -13.84
N ALA A 213 19.52 6.32 -14.75
CA ALA A 213 19.20 4.99 -15.25
C ALA A 213 20.19 4.40 -16.29
N HIS A 214 20.25 3.05 -16.32
CA HIS A 214 20.91 2.10 -17.27
C HIS A 214 22.47 2.10 -17.34
N PRO A 215 23.20 0.98 -17.58
CA PRO A 215 22.86 -0.36 -18.11
C PRO A 215 23.26 -1.50 -17.14
N ARG A 216 22.73 -1.49 -15.91
CA ARG A 216 23.18 -2.33 -14.78
C ARG A 216 22.46 -3.67 -14.57
N SER A 217 21.52 -4.04 -15.44
CA SER A 217 20.79 -5.31 -15.33
C SER A 217 21.33 -6.44 -16.22
N ARG A 218 22.17 -6.14 -17.24
CA ARG A 218 22.65 -7.15 -18.18
C ARG A 218 23.81 -7.99 -17.64
N SER A 219 24.79 -7.42 -16.94
CA SER A 219 25.92 -8.20 -16.40
C SER A 219 25.57 -9.05 -15.17
N LEU A 220 24.56 -8.65 -14.38
CA LEU A 220 24.04 -9.42 -13.25
C LEU A 220 23.19 -10.61 -13.74
N LEU A 221 22.38 -10.41 -14.77
CA LEU A 221 21.67 -11.50 -15.46
C LEU A 221 22.66 -12.43 -16.14
N ILE A 222 23.67 -11.91 -16.86
CA ILE A 222 24.69 -12.72 -17.54
C ILE A 222 25.50 -13.51 -16.52
N GLY A 223 25.81 -12.98 -15.33
CA GLY A 223 26.49 -13.72 -14.26
C GLY A 223 25.67 -14.88 -13.69
N ILE A 224 24.37 -14.67 -13.45
CA ILE A 224 23.41 -15.72 -12.99
C ILE A 224 23.14 -16.73 -14.11
N ILE A 225 23.07 -16.27 -15.37
CA ILE A 225 22.86 -17.11 -16.54
C ILE A 225 24.13 -17.94 -16.83
N LEU A 226 25.35 -17.40 -16.70
CA LEU A 226 26.58 -18.16 -16.98
C LEU A 226 26.92 -19.17 -15.87
N THR A 227 26.66 -18.82 -14.59
CA THR A 227 26.80 -19.76 -13.46
C THR A 227 25.68 -20.79 -13.41
N GLY A 228 24.45 -20.37 -13.74
CA GLY A 228 23.35 -21.28 -14.00
C GLY A 228 23.68 -22.25 -15.13
N VAL A 229 24.20 -21.77 -16.27
CA VAL A 229 24.52 -22.57 -17.47
C VAL A 229 25.67 -23.55 -17.24
N MET A 230 26.70 -23.19 -16.47
CA MET A 230 27.82 -24.10 -16.16
C MET A 230 27.44 -25.20 -15.15
N VAL A 231 26.52 -24.93 -14.21
CA VAL A 231 25.98 -25.96 -13.30
C VAL A 231 24.85 -26.78 -13.97
N LEU A 232 24.07 -26.17 -14.88
CA LEU A 232 23.05 -26.81 -15.72
C LEU A 232 23.63 -27.85 -16.70
N LEU A 233 24.93 -27.77 -17.02
CA LEU A 233 25.58 -28.65 -17.99
C LEU A 233 25.95 -30.04 -17.44
N ILE A 234 25.87 -30.29 -16.12
CA ILE A 234 26.36 -31.58 -15.55
C ILE A 234 25.24 -32.52 -15.10
N THR A 235 24.04 -32.07 -14.71
CA THR A 235 22.78 -32.88 -14.74
C THR A 235 21.60 -32.01 -14.29
N TRP A 236 20.56 -31.84 -15.12
CA TRP A 236 19.33 -31.09 -14.75
C TRP A 236 18.64 -31.62 -13.48
N ILE A 237 18.78 -32.92 -13.21
CA ILE A 237 18.22 -33.58 -12.02
C ILE A 237 18.91 -33.09 -10.74
N GLY A 238 20.24 -32.95 -10.75
CA GLY A 238 21.00 -32.42 -9.61
C GLY A 238 20.63 -30.98 -9.28
N SER A 239 20.44 -30.15 -10.31
CA SER A 239 20.01 -28.75 -10.15
C SER A 239 18.59 -28.61 -9.58
N LEU A 240 17.66 -29.48 -9.98
CA LEU A 240 16.29 -29.49 -9.44
C LEU A 240 16.28 -29.93 -7.98
N ILE A 241 17.02 -30.98 -7.63
CA ILE A 241 17.15 -31.47 -6.24
C ILE A 241 17.81 -30.41 -5.37
N PHE A 242 18.87 -29.76 -5.86
CA PHE A 242 19.51 -28.63 -5.19
C PHE A 242 18.52 -27.51 -4.92
N ALA A 243 17.77 -27.07 -5.93
CA ALA A 243 16.76 -26.03 -5.76
C ALA A 243 15.70 -26.41 -4.71
N CYS A 244 15.20 -27.64 -4.74
CA CYS A 244 14.24 -28.14 -3.75
C CYS A 244 14.81 -28.13 -2.33
N ILE A 245 16.00 -28.70 -2.11
CA ILE A 245 16.67 -28.72 -0.79
C ILE A 245 16.97 -27.29 -0.33
N PHE A 246 17.41 -26.43 -1.25
CA PHE A 246 17.65 -25.02 -1.00
C PHE A 246 16.42 -24.35 -0.42
N PHE A 247 15.27 -24.47 -1.09
CA PHE A 247 14.03 -23.89 -0.60
C PHE A 247 13.57 -24.51 0.73
N LEU A 248 13.69 -25.83 0.91
CA LEU A 248 13.29 -26.50 2.15
C LEU A 248 14.06 -25.95 3.37
N ILE A 249 15.38 -25.82 3.25
CA ILE A 249 16.24 -25.33 4.35
C ILE A 249 16.13 -23.81 4.49
N PHE A 250 16.06 -23.07 3.39
CA PHE A 250 15.90 -21.61 3.41
C PHE A 250 14.62 -21.18 4.15
N TYR A 251 13.50 -21.85 3.88
CA TYR A 251 12.23 -21.63 4.61
C TYR A 251 12.16 -22.36 5.96
N ARG A 252 13.24 -23.03 6.39
CA ARG A 252 13.34 -23.78 7.65
C ARG A 252 12.22 -24.82 7.85
N LEU A 253 11.69 -25.36 6.76
CA LEU A 253 10.60 -26.34 6.77
C LEU A 253 10.88 -27.55 7.68
N PRO A 254 12.10 -28.12 7.76
CA PRO A 254 12.40 -29.23 8.66
C PRO A 254 12.25 -28.91 10.16
N LEU A 255 12.36 -27.63 10.55
CA LEU A 255 12.20 -27.20 11.94
C LEU A 255 10.72 -26.93 12.30
N TYR A 256 9.88 -26.67 11.29
CA TYR A 256 8.47 -26.34 11.49
C TYR A 256 7.67 -27.41 12.26
N PRO A 257 7.86 -28.73 12.09
CA PRO A 257 7.14 -29.71 12.92
C PRO A 257 7.35 -29.53 14.42
N VAL A 258 8.54 -29.11 14.85
CA VAL A 258 8.85 -28.85 16.27
C VAL A 258 8.12 -27.59 16.75
N SER A 259 8.24 -26.50 15.98
CA SER A 259 7.61 -25.22 16.31
C SER A 259 6.07 -25.31 16.25
N GLY A 260 5.54 -25.94 15.21
CA GLY A 260 4.11 -26.20 15.04
C GLY A 260 3.55 -27.11 16.13
N PHE A 261 4.23 -28.20 16.49
CA PHE A 261 3.79 -29.08 17.58
C PHE A 261 3.78 -28.37 18.94
N SER A 262 4.77 -27.52 19.20
CA SER A 262 4.82 -26.68 20.41
C SER A 262 3.63 -25.73 20.49
N SER A 263 3.35 -24.99 19.41
CA SER A 263 2.21 -24.07 19.33
C SER A 263 0.86 -24.80 19.47
N TRP A 264 0.71 -25.96 18.84
CA TRP A 264 -0.49 -26.79 18.96
C TRP A 264 -0.69 -27.36 20.37
N ARG A 265 0.40 -27.79 21.04
CA ARG A 265 0.35 -28.24 22.44
C ARG A 265 -0.06 -27.09 23.36
N ALA A 266 0.49 -25.90 23.14
CA ALA A 266 0.10 -24.68 23.86
C ALA A 266 -1.39 -24.38 23.67
N LEU A 267 -1.91 -24.45 22.43
CA LEU A 267 -3.35 -24.26 22.16
C LEU A 267 -4.21 -25.24 22.96
N ARG A 268 -3.87 -26.53 22.94
CA ARG A 268 -4.62 -27.55 23.71
C ARG A 268 -4.60 -27.28 25.22
N ALA A 269 -3.48 -26.79 25.75
CA ALA A 269 -3.36 -26.41 27.15
C ALA A 269 -4.20 -25.16 27.46
N SER A 270 -4.14 -24.13 26.63
CA SER A 270 -4.92 -22.89 26.76
C SER A 270 -6.43 -23.14 26.70
N ARG A 271 -6.89 -24.07 25.85
CA ARG A 271 -8.33 -24.46 25.82
C ARG A 271 -8.79 -25.17 27.09
N LYS A 272 -7.91 -25.90 27.77
CA LYS A 272 -8.23 -26.58 29.03
C LYS A 272 -8.19 -25.62 30.23
N SER A 273 -7.24 -24.70 30.21
CA SER A 273 -7.01 -23.74 31.29
C SER A 273 -6.83 -22.32 30.72
N PRO A 274 -7.93 -21.62 30.37
CA PRO A 274 -7.87 -20.29 29.75
C PRO A 274 -7.09 -19.26 30.57
N SER A 275 -7.20 -19.29 31.90
CA SER A 275 -6.52 -18.34 32.79
C SER A 275 -4.98 -18.39 32.74
N GLN A 276 -4.40 -19.48 32.24
CA GLN A 276 -2.94 -19.66 32.09
C GLN A 276 -2.45 -19.47 30.65
N VAL A 277 -3.29 -18.96 29.75
CA VAL A 277 -2.98 -18.79 28.32
C VAL A 277 -1.68 -18.03 28.07
N PHE A 278 -1.41 -16.96 28.82
CA PHE A 278 -0.17 -16.18 28.69
C PHE A 278 1.08 -17.01 29.00
N THR A 279 1.04 -17.85 30.05
CA THR A 279 2.14 -18.75 30.39
C THR A 279 2.39 -19.77 29.27
N TYR A 280 1.33 -20.27 28.63
CA TYR A 280 1.47 -21.20 27.51
C TYR A 280 1.95 -20.51 26.23
N LEU A 281 1.52 -19.27 25.97
CA LEU A 281 2.03 -18.45 24.86
C LEU A 281 3.54 -18.18 25.02
N HIS A 282 3.98 -17.74 26.21
CA HIS A 282 5.40 -17.51 26.53
C HIS A 282 6.24 -18.80 26.45
N GLY A 283 5.64 -19.95 26.76
CA GLY A 283 6.28 -21.26 26.60
C GLY A 283 6.24 -21.84 25.18
N SER A 284 5.51 -21.21 24.26
CA SER A 284 5.32 -21.69 22.89
C SER A 284 6.45 -21.23 21.96
N SER A 285 6.51 -21.82 20.77
CA SER A 285 7.46 -21.45 19.73
C SER A 285 7.36 -19.99 19.30
N LEU A 286 6.27 -19.29 19.59
CA LEU A 286 6.15 -17.86 19.32
C LEU A 286 7.29 -17.06 19.96
N TYR A 287 7.66 -17.41 21.19
CA TYR A 287 8.70 -16.72 21.94
C TYR A 287 10.09 -17.25 21.65
N TRP A 288 10.25 -18.58 21.68
CA TRP A 288 11.56 -19.19 21.57
C TRP A 288 12.05 -19.41 20.13
N ASP A 289 11.20 -19.31 19.10
CA ASP A 289 11.59 -19.36 17.68
C ASP A 289 11.45 -17.98 17.03
N GLU A 290 12.57 -17.38 16.63
CA GLU A 290 12.62 -16.05 16.01
C GLU A 290 12.14 -16.07 14.54
N TYR A 291 12.32 -17.19 13.83
CA TYR A 291 12.13 -17.26 12.37
C TYR A 291 11.24 -18.45 11.97
N VAL A 292 9.93 -18.28 12.15
CA VAL A 292 8.91 -19.21 11.64
C VAL A 292 8.22 -18.58 10.43
N TYR A 293 8.50 -19.10 9.23
CA TYR A 293 7.88 -18.62 7.98
C TYR A 293 6.43 -19.07 7.82
N LEU A 294 6.13 -20.31 8.21
CA LEU A 294 4.79 -20.87 8.11
C LEU A 294 3.92 -20.40 9.29
N PRO A 295 2.62 -20.15 9.09
CA PRO A 295 1.73 -19.77 10.18
C PRO A 295 1.75 -20.79 11.31
N LEU A 296 1.90 -20.33 12.55
CA LEU A 296 1.85 -21.20 13.71
C LEU A 296 0.42 -21.71 13.93
N PRO A 297 0.22 -23.04 14.04
CA PRO A 297 -1.10 -23.63 14.10
C PRO A 297 -1.81 -23.23 15.40
N GLY A 298 -2.96 -22.55 15.28
CA GLY A 298 -3.76 -22.17 16.44
C GLY A 298 -3.34 -20.89 17.15
N LEU A 299 -2.34 -20.16 16.62
CA LEU A 299 -1.89 -18.90 17.21
C LEU A 299 -3.02 -17.88 17.33
N THR A 300 -3.80 -17.68 16.27
CA THR A 300 -4.97 -16.78 16.28
C THR A 300 -5.95 -17.13 17.41
N GLN A 301 -6.25 -18.41 17.58
CA GLN A 301 -7.19 -18.88 18.61
C GLN A 301 -6.64 -18.67 20.02
N MET A 302 -5.33 -18.86 20.22
CA MET A 302 -4.69 -18.57 21.51
C MET A 302 -4.74 -17.08 21.84
N LEU A 303 -4.55 -16.21 20.84
CA LEU A 303 -4.67 -14.76 21.02
C LEU A 303 -6.11 -14.33 21.32
N THR A 304 -7.11 -14.94 20.69
CA THR A 304 -8.53 -14.71 21.01
C THR A 304 -8.85 -15.15 22.44
N ILE A 305 -8.42 -16.34 22.87
CA ILE A 305 -8.57 -16.82 24.26
C ILE A 305 -7.85 -15.88 25.23
N ALA A 306 -6.67 -15.36 24.86
CA ALA A 306 -5.94 -14.40 25.68
C ALA A 306 -6.72 -13.09 25.85
N ALA A 307 -7.35 -12.60 24.78
CA ALA A 307 -8.16 -11.39 24.81
C ALA A 307 -9.44 -11.56 25.65
N GLU A 308 -10.07 -12.74 25.61
CA GLU A 308 -11.22 -13.07 26.47
C GLU A 308 -10.87 -13.01 27.97
N GLN A 309 -9.61 -13.32 28.34
CA GLN A 309 -9.15 -13.21 29.73
C GLN A 309 -8.75 -11.78 30.09
N HIS A 310 -7.87 -11.17 29.30
CA HIS A 310 -7.34 -9.82 29.52
C HIS A 310 -6.96 -9.16 28.20
N VAL A 311 -7.82 -8.25 27.73
CA VAL A 311 -7.66 -7.54 26.44
C VAL A 311 -6.32 -6.78 26.37
N GLU A 312 -5.96 -5.98 27.38
CA GLU A 312 -4.73 -5.18 27.38
C GLU A 312 -3.48 -6.03 27.20
N ARG A 313 -3.36 -7.12 27.99
CA ARG A 313 -2.22 -8.05 27.85
C ARG A 313 -2.23 -8.76 26.51
N ALA A 314 -3.39 -9.09 25.95
CA ALA A 314 -3.46 -9.69 24.61
C ALA A 314 -3.00 -8.72 23.51
N LEU A 315 -3.30 -7.41 23.66
CA LEU A 315 -2.79 -6.37 22.76
C LEU A 315 -1.27 -6.20 22.89
N GLU A 316 -0.70 -6.33 24.09
CA GLU A 316 0.76 -6.39 24.29
C GLU A 316 1.39 -7.56 23.52
N GLU A 317 0.81 -8.76 23.58
CA GLU A 317 1.26 -9.93 22.81
C GLU A 317 1.17 -9.70 21.29
N ILE A 318 0.10 -9.06 20.82
CA ILE A 318 -0.07 -8.67 19.41
C ILE A 318 1.01 -7.67 18.99
N SER A 319 1.30 -6.67 19.83
CA SER A 319 2.36 -5.69 19.59
C SER A 319 3.75 -6.34 19.51
N PHE A 320 4.01 -7.34 20.37
CA PHE A 320 5.21 -8.15 20.31
C PHE A 320 5.31 -8.89 18.97
N ILE A 321 4.23 -9.48 18.48
CA ILE A 321 4.23 -10.15 17.17
C ILE A 321 4.57 -9.18 16.04
N VAL A 322 3.98 -7.99 16.03
CA VAL A 322 4.23 -6.97 15.01
C VAL A 322 5.70 -6.53 14.99
N MET A 323 6.29 -6.31 16.16
CA MET A 323 7.65 -5.77 16.29
C MET A 323 8.74 -6.84 16.13
N GLU A 324 8.53 -8.00 16.75
CA GLU A 324 9.57 -9.03 16.92
C GLU A 324 9.31 -10.27 16.06
N ARG A 325 8.07 -10.54 15.61
CA ARG A 325 7.70 -11.73 14.83
C ARG A 325 6.86 -11.40 13.57
N PRO A 326 7.36 -10.54 12.66
CA PRO A 326 6.57 -10.05 11.51
C PRO A 326 6.10 -11.15 10.56
N LEU A 327 6.76 -12.31 10.53
CA LEU A 327 6.31 -13.47 9.74
C LEU A 327 4.98 -14.06 10.22
N GLN A 328 4.60 -13.82 11.48
CA GLN A 328 3.34 -14.26 12.07
C GLN A 328 2.28 -13.14 12.13
N ILE A 329 2.52 -12.01 11.45
CA ILE A 329 1.64 -10.84 11.51
C ILE A 329 0.20 -11.17 11.10
N ASN A 330 -0.01 -12.07 10.14
CA ASN A 330 -1.36 -12.44 9.71
C ASN A 330 -2.18 -13.03 10.85
N ALA A 331 -1.58 -13.84 11.74
CA ALA A 331 -2.28 -14.39 12.89
C ALA A 331 -2.70 -13.29 13.88
N ALA A 332 -1.84 -12.28 14.07
CA ALA A 332 -2.12 -11.10 14.87
C ALA A 332 -3.23 -10.25 14.23
N ARG A 333 -3.20 -10.02 12.92
CA ARG A 333 -4.26 -9.28 12.18
C ARG A 333 -5.63 -9.91 12.38
N PHE A 334 -5.73 -11.23 12.17
CA PHE A 334 -7.00 -11.95 12.36
C PHE A 334 -7.47 -11.92 13.82
N ALA A 335 -6.56 -12.05 14.78
CA ALA A 335 -6.91 -11.97 16.20
C ALA A 335 -7.40 -10.56 16.57
N SER A 336 -6.72 -9.50 16.13
CA SER A 336 -7.15 -8.11 16.34
C SER A 336 -8.52 -7.83 15.73
N LEU A 337 -8.79 -8.38 14.53
CA LEU A 337 -10.09 -8.28 13.88
C LEU A 337 -11.19 -8.94 14.71
N GLU A 338 -10.93 -10.16 15.19
CA GLU A 338 -11.87 -10.91 16.03
C GLU A 338 -12.18 -10.16 17.34
N ILE A 339 -11.16 -9.61 17.99
CA ILE A 339 -11.30 -8.78 19.20
C ILE A 339 -12.11 -7.53 18.90
N ALA A 340 -11.82 -6.85 17.79
CA ALA A 340 -12.56 -5.68 17.37
C ALA A 340 -14.03 -6.00 17.12
N PHE A 341 -14.33 -7.03 16.31
CA PHE A 341 -15.71 -7.42 16.00
C PHE A 341 -16.50 -7.84 17.24
N HIS A 342 -15.86 -8.57 18.16
CA HIS A 342 -16.47 -8.88 19.44
C HIS A 342 -16.82 -7.59 20.22
N SER A 343 -15.88 -6.64 20.31
CA SER A 343 -16.12 -5.37 21.02
C SER A 343 -17.21 -4.51 20.38
N LEU A 344 -17.28 -4.47 19.04
CA LEU A 344 -18.27 -3.70 18.27
C LEU A 344 -19.67 -4.33 18.33
N GLY A 345 -19.75 -5.67 18.35
CA GLY A 345 -21.00 -6.41 18.50
C GLY A 345 -21.66 -6.24 19.87
N MET A 346 -20.90 -5.82 20.88
CA MET A 346 -21.41 -5.50 22.22
C MET A 346 -21.94 -4.05 22.34
N CYS A 347 -21.83 -3.23 21.28
CA CYS A 347 -22.32 -1.85 21.29
C CYS A 347 -23.81 -1.79 20.90
N ASP A 348 -24.67 -1.88 21.91
CA ASP A 348 -26.14 -1.94 21.79
C ASP A 348 -26.85 -0.58 21.90
N THR A 349 -26.16 0.46 22.37
CA THR A 349 -26.70 1.82 22.55
C THR A 349 -25.89 2.84 21.78
N LEU A 350 -26.50 3.98 21.41
CA LEU A 350 -25.81 5.05 20.68
C LEU A 350 -24.55 5.53 21.43
N ARG A 351 -24.60 5.56 22.76
CA ARG A 351 -23.47 5.95 23.61
C ARG A 351 -22.33 4.92 23.61
N ASN A 352 -22.66 3.63 23.56
CA ASN A 352 -21.64 2.58 23.44
C ASN A 352 -21.01 2.58 22.05
N ILE A 353 -21.82 2.83 21.01
CA ILE A 353 -21.33 3.02 19.64
C ILE A 353 -20.42 4.23 19.56
N ALA A 354 -20.78 5.37 20.19
CA ALA A 354 -19.95 6.57 20.22
C ALA A 354 -18.55 6.36 20.82
N GLY A 355 -18.38 5.40 21.72
CA GLY A 355 -17.08 5.04 22.30
C GLY A 355 -16.29 4.00 21.48
N ALA A 356 -16.83 3.52 20.37
CA ALA A 356 -16.22 2.43 19.60
C ALA A 356 -14.98 2.89 18.80
N SER A 357 -14.94 4.14 18.32
CA SER A 357 -13.81 4.72 17.60
C SER A 357 -12.54 4.72 18.45
N LEU A 358 -12.67 5.09 19.73
CA LEU A 358 -11.56 5.03 20.70
C LEU A 358 -11.04 3.60 20.86
N ARG A 359 -11.93 2.63 21.08
CA ARG A 359 -11.54 1.20 21.20
C ARG A 359 -10.88 0.67 19.92
N LEU A 360 -11.38 1.05 18.75
CA LEU A 360 -10.77 0.69 17.47
C LEU A 360 -9.36 1.28 17.34
N SER A 361 -9.15 2.52 17.79
CA SER A 361 -7.83 3.16 17.78
C SER A 361 -6.83 2.50 18.76
N GLU A 362 -7.32 1.95 19.88
CA GLU A 362 -6.51 1.17 20.83
C GLU A 362 -6.10 -0.19 20.26
N ILE A 363 -7.02 -0.88 19.56
CA ILE A 363 -6.75 -2.19 18.95
C ILE A 363 -5.86 -2.05 17.70
N PHE A 364 -6.05 -0.97 16.92
CA PHE A 364 -5.31 -0.69 15.69
C PHE A 364 -4.50 0.61 15.78
N PRO A 365 -3.40 0.63 16.54
CA PRO A 365 -2.55 1.80 16.65
C PRO A 365 -1.93 2.17 15.28
N HIS A 366 -1.94 3.45 14.96
CA HIS A 366 -1.45 3.98 13.70
C HIS A 366 0.03 3.61 13.44
N GLY A 367 0.37 3.28 12.19
CA GLY A 367 1.76 3.04 11.76
C GLY A 367 2.33 1.65 12.05
N THR A 368 1.55 0.73 12.60
CA THR A 368 2.00 -0.63 12.97
C THR A 368 1.94 -1.66 11.83
N GLY A 369 1.36 -1.31 10.67
CA GLY A 369 1.16 -2.27 9.57
C GLY A 369 0.19 -3.41 9.90
N LEU A 370 -0.53 -3.32 11.02
CA LEU A 370 -1.51 -4.30 11.48
C LEU A 370 -2.79 -4.28 10.64
N ILE A 371 -3.16 -3.13 10.06
CA ILE A 371 -4.29 -3.01 9.15
C ILE A 371 -3.90 -3.59 7.79
N ASP A 372 -4.64 -4.60 7.33
CA ASP A 372 -4.49 -5.11 5.96
C ASP A 372 -5.29 -4.22 4.99
N PRO A 373 -4.76 -3.92 3.79
CA PRO A 373 -5.47 -3.12 2.79
C PRO A 373 -6.89 -3.61 2.47
N GLN A 374 -7.17 -4.90 2.60
CA GLN A 374 -8.49 -5.47 2.26
C GLN A 374 -9.65 -4.96 3.15
N TRP A 375 -9.38 -4.55 4.38
CA TRP A 375 -10.41 -4.18 5.38
C TRP A 375 -10.20 -2.78 5.96
N SER A 376 -9.19 -2.05 5.48
CA SER A 376 -8.92 -0.67 5.89
C SER A 376 -10.15 0.23 5.70
N MET A 377 -10.80 0.15 4.53
CA MET A 377 -12.00 0.94 4.23
C MET A 377 -13.18 0.59 5.13
N ILE A 378 -13.33 -0.68 5.49
CA ILE A 378 -14.42 -1.13 6.38
C ILE A 378 -14.21 -0.56 7.78
N LEU A 379 -12.99 -0.65 8.31
CA LEU A 379 -12.65 -0.08 9.60
C LEU A 379 -12.81 1.44 9.62
N VAL A 380 -12.46 2.13 8.54
CA VAL A 380 -12.69 3.58 8.40
C VAL A 380 -14.18 3.91 8.47
N HIS A 381 -15.04 3.21 7.71
CA HIS A 381 -16.48 3.45 7.77
C HIS A 381 -17.10 3.14 9.14
N LEU A 382 -16.62 2.11 9.84
CA LEU A 382 -17.05 1.81 11.21
C LEU A 382 -16.57 2.88 12.21
N HIS A 383 -15.34 3.36 12.05
CA HIS A 383 -14.79 4.45 12.84
C HIS A 383 -15.58 5.75 12.63
N ASP A 384 -15.84 6.14 11.39
CA ASP A 384 -16.59 7.34 11.04
C ASP A 384 -18.05 7.25 11.51
N ALA A 385 -18.68 6.07 11.40
CA ALA A 385 -20.00 5.84 11.96
C ALA A 385 -20.02 6.02 13.49
N SER A 386 -18.98 5.59 14.19
CA SER A 386 -18.82 5.82 15.64
C SER A 386 -18.62 7.31 15.96
N GLU A 387 -17.79 8.03 15.22
CA GLU A 387 -17.58 9.47 15.42
C GLU A 387 -18.88 10.27 15.20
N ASN A 388 -19.63 9.92 14.16
CA ASN A 388 -20.96 10.48 13.92
C ASN A 388 -21.94 10.17 15.07
N ALA A 389 -21.89 8.97 15.65
CA ALA A 389 -22.66 8.64 16.85
C ALA A 389 -22.22 9.48 18.07
N ALA A 390 -20.93 9.75 18.23
CA ALA A 390 -20.39 10.61 19.29
C ALA A 390 -20.83 12.08 19.12
N GLN A 391 -20.85 12.57 17.89
CA GLN A 391 -21.39 13.88 17.57
C GLN A 391 -22.90 13.95 17.90
N ALA A 392 -23.66 12.90 17.59
CA ALA A 392 -25.09 12.82 17.92
C ALA A 392 -25.36 12.74 19.44
N CYS A 393 -24.41 12.22 20.23
CA CYS A 393 -24.48 12.19 21.70
C CYS A 393 -24.03 13.51 22.36
N SER A 394 -23.36 14.38 21.62
CA SER A 394 -22.88 15.68 22.13
C SER A 394 -24.06 16.67 22.31
N PRO A 395 -23.94 17.71 23.15
CA PRO A 395 -24.98 18.73 23.35
C PRO A 395 -25.07 19.69 22.15
N VAL A 396 -25.38 19.13 20.98
CA VAL A 396 -25.55 19.84 19.71
C VAL A 396 -27.04 20.06 19.42
N GLY A 397 -27.36 21.05 18.59
CA GLY A 397 -28.75 21.34 18.23
C GLY A 397 -29.41 20.19 17.44
N TRP A 398 -30.74 20.18 17.42
CA TRP A 398 -31.56 19.16 16.73
C TRP A 398 -31.07 18.83 15.32
N GLN A 399 -30.81 19.84 14.48
CA GLN A 399 -30.35 19.65 13.10
C GLN A 399 -28.98 18.96 13.02
N ALA A 400 -28.06 19.33 13.91
CA ALA A 400 -26.73 18.72 13.94
C ALA A 400 -26.81 17.26 14.39
N LYS A 401 -27.68 16.96 15.36
CA LYS A 401 -27.96 15.58 15.78
C LYS A 401 -28.60 14.76 14.66
N HIS A 402 -29.58 15.33 13.95
CA HIS A 402 -30.21 14.68 12.79
C HIS A 402 -29.20 14.38 11.68
N ASN A 403 -28.41 15.39 11.27
CA ASN A 403 -27.40 15.24 10.23
C ASN A 403 -26.32 14.21 10.61
N ALA A 404 -25.91 14.17 11.89
CA ALA A 404 -24.95 13.19 12.37
C ALA A 404 -25.49 11.76 12.30
N LEU A 405 -26.76 11.53 12.68
CA LEU A 405 -27.40 10.22 12.55
C LEU A 405 -27.59 9.80 11.09
N GLU A 406 -27.93 10.72 10.18
CA GLU A 406 -27.98 10.43 8.73
C GLU A 406 -26.61 10.11 8.14
N ALA A 407 -25.56 10.83 8.56
CA ALA A 407 -24.18 10.58 8.16
C ALA A 407 -23.73 9.18 8.63
N MET A 408 -23.99 8.83 9.89
CA MET A 408 -23.76 7.50 10.44
C MET A 408 -24.43 6.41 9.60
N LEU A 409 -25.72 6.57 9.25
CA LEU A 409 -26.43 5.62 8.39
C LEU A 409 -25.84 5.52 6.98
N THR A 410 -25.36 6.64 6.44
CA THR A 410 -24.72 6.68 5.12
C THR A 410 -23.41 5.89 5.11
N ASP A 411 -22.57 6.05 6.13
CA ASP A 411 -21.32 5.31 6.24
C ASP A 411 -21.55 3.82 6.48
N LEU A 412 -22.54 3.45 7.30
CA LEU A 412 -22.92 2.05 7.49
C LEU A 412 -23.46 1.40 6.21
N LYS A 413 -24.19 2.13 5.35
CA LYS A 413 -24.68 1.63 4.05
C LYS A 413 -23.57 1.43 3.01
N ARG A 414 -22.43 2.12 3.16
CA ARG A 414 -21.27 1.94 2.27
C ARG A 414 -20.56 0.61 2.52
N ILE A 415 -20.68 0.06 3.73
CA ILE A 415 -20.11 -1.24 4.08
C ILE A 415 -20.90 -2.32 3.35
N ARG A 416 -20.20 -3.13 2.53
CA ARG A 416 -20.77 -4.31 1.85
C ARG A 416 -20.33 -5.59 2.59
N PRO A 417 -21.07 -6.03 3.64
CA PRO A 417 -20.60 -7.07 4.53
C PRO A 417 -20.44 -8.44 3.85
N ASN A 418 -21.25 -8.75 2.83
CA ASN A 418 -21.25 -10.06 2.17
C ASN A 418 -20.04 -10.32 1.24
N THR A 419 -19.23 -9.30 0.97
CA THR A 419 -18.05 -9.39 0.09
C THR A 419 -16.77 -8.90 0.77
N ALA A 420 -16.82 -8.67 2.09
CA ALA A 420 -15.74 -8.05 2.84
C ALA A 420 -14.54 -8.99 3.07
N PHE A 421 -14.83 -10.25 3.38
CA PHE A 421 -13.85 -11.28 3.72
C PHE A 421 -14.07 -12.54 2.89
N ASN A 422 -13.02 -13.35 2.74
CA ASN A 422 -13.14 -14.71 2.19
C ASN A 422 -13.82 -15.67 3.19
N ASP A 423 -13.92 -15.28 4.46
CA ASP A 423 -14.55 -16.05 5.53
C ASP A 423 -16.04 -15.68 5.66
N VAL A 424 -16.91 -16.66 5.46
CA VAL A 424 -18.37 -16.51 5.53
C VAL A 424 -18.84 -16.14 6.92
N GLU A 425 -18.21 -16.67 7.98
CA GLU A 425 -18.60 -16.39 9.36
C GLU A 425 -18.22 -14.96 9.77
N MET A 426 -17.04 -14.48 9.33
CA MET A 426 -16.66 -13.07 9.54
C MET A 426 -17.60 -12.11 8.81
N ASN A 427 -17.98 -12.41 7.57
CA ASN A 427 -18.94 -11.61 6.83
C ASN A 427 -20.30 -11.54 7.53
N LYS A 428 -20.76 -12.67 8.07
CA LYS A 428 -22.00 -12.74 8.85
C LYS A 428 -21.93 -11.86 10.09
N ARG A 429 -20.87 -11.98 10.89
CA ARG A 429 -20.69 -11.14 12.09
C ARG A 429 -20.62 -9.65 11.76
N LEU A 430 -19.93 -9.28 10.68
CA LEU A 430 -19.90 -7.90 10.21
C LEU A 430 -21.31 -7.42 9.81
N ALA A 431 -22.09 -8.24 9.11
CA ALA A 431 -23.47 -7.92 8.76
C ALA A 431 -24.33 -7.71 10.02
N ASP A 432 -24.18 -8.56 11.04
CA ASP A 432 -24.89 -8.45 12.31
C ASP A 432 -24.55 -7.13 13.03
N ILE A 433 -23.26 -6.75 13.08
CA ILE A 433 -22.81 -5.47 13.67
C ILE A 433 -23.39 -4.27 12.91
N VAL A 434 -23.29 -4.27 11.57
CA VAL A 434 -23.79 -3.17 10.74
C VAL A 434 -25.31 -3.01 10.91
N THR A 435 -26.04 -4.13 10.94
CA THR A 435 -27.50 -4.13 11.12
C THR A 435 -27.88 -3.60 12.51
N LEU A 436 -27.19 -4.07 13.57
CA LEU A 436 -27.40 -3.59 14.93
C LEU A 436 -27.22 -2.06 15.03
N TRP A 437 -26.14 -1.53 14.44
CA TRP A 437 -25.84 -0.09 14.50
C TRP A 437 -26.82 0.73 13.67
N GLN A 438 -27.26 0.22 12.51
CA GLN A 438 -28.31 0.85 11.71
C GLN A 438 -29.63 0.93 12.49
N ASP A 439 -30.02 -0.15 13.17
CA ASP A 439 -31.24 -0.20 13.98
C ASP A 439 -31.18 0.75 15.17
N VAL A 440 -30.01 0.90 15.82
CA VAL A 440 -29.80 1.90 16.87
C VAL A 440 -29.96 3.32 16.31
N ALA A 441 -29.30 3.64 15.20
CA ALA A 441 -29.38 4.96 14.59
C ALA A 441 -30.80 5.32 14.12
N LEU A 442 -31.52 4.37 13.51
CA LEU A 442 -32.91 4.56 13.08
C LEU A 442 -33.87 4.78 14.25
N ARG A 443 -33.70 4.04 15.34
CA ARG A 443 -34.51 4.25 16.57
C ARG A 443 -34.29 5.63 17.16
N GLU A 444 -33.03 6.08 17.25
CA GLU A 444 -32.70 7.42 17.75
C GLU A 444 -33.24 8.53 16.85
N LEU A 445 -33.24 8.32 15.54
CA LEU A 445 -33.80 9.27 14.58
C LEU A 445 -35.33 9.37 14.71
N ASP A 446 -36.03 8.24 14.86
CA ASP A 446 -37.48 8.22 15.12
C ASP A 446 -37.85 8.93 16.45
N VAL A 447 -37.06 8.73 17.51
CA VAL A 447 -37.21 9.45 18.79
C VAL A 447 -36.99 10.95 18.59
N LEU A 448 -35.96 11.33 17.82
CA LEU A 448 -35.61 12.72 17.55
C LEU A 448 -36.68 13.45 16.72
N GLU A 449 -37.33 12.77 15.78
CA GLU A 449 -38.41 13.32 14.96
C GLU A 449 -39.70 13.55 15.75
N LYS A 450 -39.97 12.70 16.75
CA LYS A 450 -41.12 12.80 17.66
C LYS A 450 -40.91 13.82 18.78
N ALA A 451 -39.69 14.33 18.96
CA ALA A 451 -39.38 15.30 20.01
C ALA A 451 -40.00 16.69 19.70
N PRO A 452 -40.64 17.35 20.69
CA PRO A 452 -41.26 18.67 20.52
C PRO A 452 -40.24 19.80 20.25
N GLU A 453 -38.94 19.54 20.36
CA GLU A 453 -37.84 20.46 20.06
C GLU A 453 -37.69 20.81 18.57
N LYS A 454 -38.39 20.11 17.66
CA LYS A 454 -38.50 20.46 16.24
C LYS A 454 -38.92 21.93 16.02
N THR A 455 -39.51 22.55 17.04
CA THR A 455 -40.31 23.78 16.92
C THR A 455 -39.69 25.08 17.44
N ARG A 456 -38.38 25.21 17.71
CA ARG A 456 -37.82 26.51 18.17
C ARG A 456 -36.42 26.91 17.69
N ARG A 457 -36.01 26.55 16.48
CA ARG A 457 -34.96 27.32 15.78
C ARG A 457 -35.33 27.54 14.34
N ILE A 458 -35.77 28.75 14.04
CA ILE A 458 -35.86 29.26 12.66
C ILE A 458 -34.42 29.25 12.15
N SER A 459 -34.10 28.33 11.23
CA SER A 459 -32.84 28.39 10.49
C SER A 459 -32.78 29.75 9.82
N ASN A 460 -31.65 30.46 9.94
CA ASN A 460 -31.50 31.77 9.33
C ASN A 460 -31.74 31.64 7.81
N PRO A 461 -32.86 32.18 7.28
CA PRO A 461 -33.18 32.04 5.86
C PRO A 461 -32.33 32.97 4.99
N TYR A 462 -31.57 33.88 5.59
CA TYR A 462 -30.74 34.84 4.89
C TYR A 462 -29.36 34.24 4.58
N ASN A 463 -28.97 34.26 3.30
CA ASN A 463 -27.64 33.90 2.84
C ASN A 463 -26.82 35.19 2.59
N PRO A 464 -26.00 35.66 3.55
CA PRO A 464 -25.19 36.86 3.36
C PRO A 464 -23.97 36.56 2.49
N GLY A 465 -23.73 37.38 1.47
CA GLY A 465 -22.48 37.36 0.70
C GLY A 465 -22.69 37.06 -0.78
N PRO A 466 -22.68 35.79 -1.20
CA PRO A 466 -22.68 35.43 -2.62
C PRO A 466 -24.03 35.72 -3.28
N ALA A 467 -23.99 36.05 -4.58
CA ALA A 467 -25.20 36.11 -5.38
C ALA A 467 -25.92 34.76 -5.36
N LEU A 468 -27.25 34.78 -5.28
CA LEU A 468 -28.04 33.55 -5.30
C LEU A 468 -27.93 32.88 -6.67
N GLU A 469 -27.50 31.62 -6.66
CA GLU A 469 -27.46 30.77 -7.86
C GLU A 469 -28.86 30.42 -8.36
N ARG A 470 -28.96 30.05 -9.63
CA ARG A 470 -30.21 29.65 -10.29
C ARG A 470 -30.91 28.54 -9.49
N TYR A 471 -32.25 28.57 -9.46
CA TYR A 471 -33.13 27.65 -8.72
C TYR A 471 -33.05 27.74 -7.19
N ASN A 472 -32.38 28.74 -6.64
CA ASN A 472 -32.34 28.92 -5.19
C ASN A 472 -33.71 29.39 -4.66
N ARG A 473 -34.30 28.61 -3.75
CA ARG A 473 -35.61 28.89 -3.15
C ARG A 473 -35.65 30.18 -2.31
N LEU A 474 -34.49 30.76 -2.00
CA LEU A 474 -34.36 32.03 -1.28
C LEU A 474 -34.51 33.26 -2.17
N PHE A 475 -34.56 33.09 -3.50
CA PHE A 475 -34.84 34.20 -4.41
C PHE A 475 -36.33 34.58 -4.34
N VAL A 476 -36.62 35.75 -3.77
CA VAL A 476 -37.99 36.23 -3.55
C VAL A 476 -38.20 37.57 -4.26
N GLY A 477 -39.33 37.68 -4.99
CA GLY A 477 -39.73 38.92 -5.67
C GLY A 477 -39.08 39.13 -7.04
N ARG A 478 -39.01 40.39 -7.49
CA ARG A 478 -38.41 40.84 -8.78
C ARG A 478 -39.12 40.37 -10.05
N TYR A 479 -40.32 39.79 -9.90
CA TYR A 479 -41.21 39.46 -11.01
C TYR A 479 -41.71 40.69 -11.76
N ASP A 480 -41.83 41.84 -11.07
CA ASP A 480 -42.12 43.15 -11.63
C ASP A 480 -41.03 43.58 -12.63
N LEU A 481 -39.76 43.46 -12.23
CA LEU A 481 -38.60 43.76 -13.08
C LEU A 481 -38.55 42.84 -14.29
N ALA A 482 -38.74 41.53 -14.08
CA ALA A 482 -38.77 40.57 -15.18
C ALA A 482 -39.95 40.83 -16.14
N SER A 483 -41.12 41.21 -15.63
CA SER A 483 -42.27 41.56 -16.45
C SER A 483 -41.96 42.79 -17.30
N TYR A 484 -41.39 43.84 -16.70
CA TYR A 484 -40.97 45.04 -17.43
C TYR A 484 -39.92 44.73 -18.51
N LEU A 485 -38.89 43.94 -18.18
CA LEU A 485 -37.91 43.49 -19.16
C LEU A 485 -38.55 42.68 -20.29
N GLY A 486 -39.46 41.75 -19.97
CA GLY A 486 -40.17 40.92 -20.94
C GLY A 486 -41.03 41.74 -21.89
N GLU A 487 -41.78 42.72 -21.37
CA GLU A 487 -42.59 43.64 -22.18
C GLU A 487 -41.72 44.53 -23.09
N ALA A 488 -40.64 45.09 -22.55
CA ALA A 488 -39.71 45.90 -23.32
C ALA A 488 -38.99 45.09 -24.42
N LEU A 489 -38.60 43.84 -24.11
CA LEU A 489 -38.02 42.89 -25.07
C LEU A 489 -39.05 42.34 -26.07
N ALA A 490 -40.35 42.45 -25.82
CA ALA A 490 -41.38 42.02 -26.76
C ALA A 490 -41.60 43.03 -27.90
N ARG A 491 -41.28 44.31 -27.67
CA ARG A 491 -41.39 45.38 -28.69
C ARG A 491 -40.40 45.12 -29.83
N ARG A 492 -40.92 45.08 -31.07
CA ARG A 492 -40.15 44.70 -32.28
C ARG A 492 -39.49 45.89 -32.98
N ASP A 493 -39.96 47.11 -32.75
CA ASP A 493 -39.59 48.28 -33.57
C ASP A 493 -38.28 48.96 -33.12
N HIS A 494 -37.88 48.76 -31.86
CA HIS A 494 -36.60 49.22 -31.33
C HIS A 494 -36.19 48.32 -30.17
N ARG A 495 -34.96 47.78 -30.18
CA ARG A 495 -34.45 46.98 -29.06
C ARG A 495 -33.79 47.91 -28.04
N PRO A 496 -34.40 48.12 -26.86
CA PRO A 496 -33.79 48.97 -25.86
C PRO A 496 -32.56 48.29 -25.25
N THR A 497 -31.56 49.10 -24.91
CA THR A 497 -30.49 48.70 -24.01
C THR A 497 -30.91 48.99 -22.59
N PHE A 498 -30.70 48.02 -21.72
CA PHE A 498 -31.10 48.09 -20.33
C PHE A 498 -29.90 48.41 -19.44
N LEU A 499 -30.14 49.23 -18.42
CA LEU A 499 -29.22 49.45 -17.32
C LEU A 499 -29.92 49.05 -16.01
N LEU A 500 -29.41 48.01 -15.37
CA LEU A 500 -29.79 47.60 -14.04
C LEU A 500 -28.90 48.33 -13.03
N HIS A 501 -29.34 49.52 -12.64
CA HIS A 501 -28.63 50.36 -11.68
C HIS A 501 -29.08 50.10 -10.24
N GLY A 502 -28.12 50.04 -9.32
CA GLY A 502 -28.40 50.00 -7.88
C GLY A 502 -27.14 49.82 -7.04
N GLU A 503 -27.25 50.07 -5.74
CA GLU A 503 -26.14 49.94 -4.80
C GLU A 503 -25.58 48.52 -4.70
N ARG A 504 -24.37 48.40 -4.15
CA ARG A 504 -23.78 47.09 -3.82
C ARG A 504 -24.72 46.31 -2.88
N ARG A 505 -24.85 45.00 -3.12
CA ARG A 505 -25.70 44.06 -2.35
C ARG A 505 -27.22 44.26 -2.47
N MET A 506 -27.71 45.01 -3.45
CA MET A 506 -29.17 45.09 -3.75
C MET A 506 -29.73 43.87 -4.51
N GLY A 507 -28.93 42.82 -4.73
CA GLY A 507 -29.35 41.59 -5.39
C GLY A 507 -29.30 41.64 -6.92
N LYS A 508 -28.60 42.61 -7.54
CA LYS A 508 -28.48 42.78 -9.00
C LYS A 508 -28.02 41.48 -9.69
N SER A 509 -26.86 40.96 -9.31
CA SER A 509 -26.30 39.69 -9.83
C SER A 509 -27.24 38.50 -9.61
N SER A 510 -27.95 38.47 -8.47
CA SER A 510 -28.92 37.40 -8.19
C SER A 510 -30.10 37.44 -9.15
N VAL A 511 -30.61 38.63 -9.49
CA VAL A 511 -31.67 38.80 -10.50
C VAL A 511 -31.18 38.33 -11.87
N LEU A 512 -29.98 38.75 -12.29
CA LEU A 512 -29.43 38.38 -13.59
C LEU A 512 -29.30 36.87 -13.77
N LYS A 513 -28.79 36.16 -12.76
CA LYS A 513 -28.68 34.69 -12.76
C LYS A 513 -30.04 33.98 -12.84
N HIS A 514 -31.11 34.61 -12.36
CA HIS A 514 -32.47 34.06 -12.37
C HIS A 514 -33.30 34.46 -13.60
N LEU A 515 -32.84 35.40 -14.43
CA LEU A 515 -33.55 35.83 -15.65
C LEU A 515 -33.97 34.68 -16.60
N PRO A 516 -33.17 33.61 -16.81
CA PRO A 516 -33.57 32.49 -17.67
C PRO A 516 -34.87 31.79 -17.26
N ASP A 517 -35.20 31.85 -15.96
CA ASP A 517 -36.43 31.28 -15.41
C ASP A 517 -37.57 32.31 -15.38
N LEU A 518 -37.24 33.60 -15.26
CA LEU A 518 -38.23 34.68 -15.16
C LEU A 518 -38.76 35.17 -16.51
N LEU A 519 -37.94 35.17 -17.58
CA LEU A 519 -38.31 35.71 -18.89
C LEU A 519 -38.94 34.67 -19.83
N GLY A 520 -39.12 33.42 -19.39
CA GLY A 520 -39.71 32.35 -20.19
C GLY A 520 -38.84 31.91 -21.37
N ALA A 521 -39.36 31.01 -22.22
CA ALA A 521 -38.54 30.33 -23.23
C ALA A 521 -38.15 31.20 -24.44
N ARG A 522 -38.88 32.28 -24.72
CA ARG A 522 -38.65 33.13 -25.92
C ARG A 522 -37.35 33.94 -25.84
N PHE A 523 -36.98 34.33 -24.63
CA PHE A 523 -35.77 35.09 -24.36
C PHE A 523 -34.68 34.16 -23.84
N LEU A 524 -33.45 34.37 -24.31
CA LEU A 524 -32.28 33.59 -23.94
C LEU A 524 -31.29 34.51 -23.23
N PRO A 525 -31.42 34.72 -21.91
CA PRO A 525 -30.47 35.49 -21.15
C PRO A 525 -29.13 34.74 -21.04
N VAL A 526 -28.05 35.44 -21.32
CA VAL A 526 -26.67 34.96 -21.16
C VAL A 526 -25.99 35.87 -20.14
N PHE A 527 -25.41 35.28 -19.10
CA PHE A 527 -24.83 35.99 -17.98
C PHE A 527 -23.31 36.05 -18.08
N TYR A 528 -22.76 37.26 -17.97
CA TYR A 528 -21.33 37.53 -17.98
C TYR A 528 -20.93 38.28 -16.72
N ASP A 529 -19.99 37.72 -15.97
CA ASP A 529 -19.38 38.37 -14.81
C ASP A 529 -18.05 39.01 -15.22
N LEU A 530 -18.04 40.34 -15.29
CA LEU A 530 -16.88 41.12 -15.71
C LEU A 530 -15.84 41.33 -14.59
N GLN A 531 -16.05 40.80 -13.39
CA GLN A 531 -15.03 40.79 -12.33
C GLN A 531 -13.93 39.73 -12.57
N SER A 532 -14.21 38.73 -13.39
CA SER A 532 -13.28 37.63 -13.64
C SER A 532 -12.03 38.12 -14.43
N PRO A 533 -10.80 37.99 -13.88
CA PRO A 533 -9.58 38.55 -14.50
C PRO A 533 -9.28 38.00 -15.89
N ASP A 534 -9.65 36.74 -16.16
CA ASP A 534 -9.40 36.08 -17.43
C ASP A 534 -10.22 36.70 -18.57
N THR A 535 -11.39 37.25 -18.25
CA THR A 535 -12.40 37.74 -19.20
C THR A 535 -12.03 39.07 -19.84
N THR A 536 -11.34 39.95 -19.12
CA THR A 536 -10.96 41.30 -19.59
C THR A 536 -9.50 41.40 -20.05
N SER A 537 -8.79 40.27 -20.11
CA SER A 537 -7.36 40.19 -20.47
C SER A 537 -7.04 40.58 -21.93
N SER A 538 -7.97 40.37 -22.87
CA SER A 538 -7.85 40.80 -24.26
C SER A 538 -9.20 40.71 -24.98
N ILE A 539 -9.37 41.41 -26.12
CA ILE A 539 -10.62 41.34 -26.89
C ILE A 539 -10.92 39.92 -27.41
N ALA A 540 -9.88 39.13 -27.72
CA ALA A 540 -10.04 37.74 -28.14
C ALA A 540 -10.52 36.85 -26.98
N ALA A 541 -10.06 37.11 -25.75
CA ALA A 541 -10.55 36.44 -24.55
C ALA A 541 -12.02 36.80 -24.27
N PHE A 542 -12.34 38.09 -24.31
CA PHE A 542 -13.72 38.59 -24.13
C PHE A 542 -14.69 37.95 -25.13
N PHE A 543 -14.38 38.02 -26.43
CA PHE A 543 -15.23 37.42 -27.47
C PHE A 543 -15.23 35.89 -27.48
N GLY A 544 -14.16 35.26 -27.02
CA GLY A 544 -14.12 33.80 -26.81
C GLY A 544 -15.15 33.38 -25.75
N MET A 545 -15.13 34.03 -24.59
CA MET A 545 -16.10 33.79 -23.52
C MET A 545 -17.53 34.10 -23.96
N VAL A 546 -17.76 35.25 -24.62
CA VAL A 546 -19.09 35.59 -25.15
C VAL A 546 -19.59 34.52 -26.12
N ALA A 547 -18.72 34.03 -27.01
CA ALA A 547 -19.12 32.99 -27.96
C ALA A 547 -19.44 31.66 -27.29
N GLU A 548 -18.63 31.24 -26.32
CA GLU A 548 -18.79 29.98 -25.60
C GLU A 548 -20.11 29.94 -24.82
N GLU A 549 -20.41 30.98 -24.05
CA GLU A 549 -21.64 31.05 -23.26
C GLU A 549 -22.90 31.12 -24.13
N ILE A 550 -22.86 31.84 -25.26
CA ILE A 550 -23.97 31.86 -26.22
C ILE A 550 -24.24 30.46 -26.75
N VAL A 551 -23.20 29.73 -27.15
CA VAL A 551 -23.32 28.35 -27.66
C VAL A 551 -23.90 27.45 -26.58
N LEU A 552 -23.40 27.54 -25.35
CA LEU A 552 -23.86 26.75 -24.22
C LEU A 552 -25.35 26.98 -23.91
N VAL A 553 -25.79 28.25 -23.85
CA VAL A 553 -27.20 28.59 -23.60
C VAL A 553 -28.11 28.14 -24.76
N MET A 554 -27.63 28.23 -26.01
CA MET A 554 -28.38 27.78 -27.17
C MET A 554 -28.52 26.25 -27.21
N GLU A 555 -27.43 25.51 -26.98
CA GLU A 555 -27.43 24.05 -26.95
C GLU A 555 -28.30 23.50 -25.81
N ALA A 556 -28.26 24.12 -24.62
CA ALA A 556 -29.13 23.78 -23.50
C ALA A 556 -30.63 23.94 -23.82
N ARG A 557 -30.98 24.74 -24.84
CA ARG A 557 -32.34 24.94 -25.34
C ARG A 557 -32.63 24.15 -26.62
N GLY A 558 -31.73 23.24 -27.01
CA GLY A 558 -31.87 22.40 -28.21
C GLY A 558 -31.65 23.14 -29.53
N LEU A 559 -31.08 24.35 -29.50
CA LEU A 559 -30.80 25.15 -30.69
C LEU A 559 -29.43 24.80 -31.25
N LYS A 560 -29.34 24.57 -32.57
CA LYS A 560 -28.07 24.30 -33.23
C LYS A 560 -27.24 25.59 -33.32
N ALA A 561 -26.14 25.66 -32.60
CA ALA A 561 -25.17 26.76 -32.69
C ALA A 561 -23.83 26.24 -33.22
N ARG A 562 -23.20 26.99 -34.13
CA ARG A 562 -21.84 26.67 -34.58
C ARG A 562 -20.87 27.16 -33.52
N LYS A 563 -19.97 26.31 -33.02
CA LYS A 563 -18.90 26.74 -32.10
C LYS A 563 -17.92 27.70 -32.80
N LEU A 564 -17.52 28.76 -32.11
CA LEU A 564 -16.39 29.61 -32.51
C LEU A 564 -15.15 29.12 -31.78
N GLU A 565 -14.21 28.56 -32.51
CA GLU A 565 -12.94 28.08 -31.94
C GLU A 565 -12.10 29.27 -31.47
N TYR A 566 -11.58 29.16 -30.25
CA TYR A 566 -10.77 30.21 -29.61
C TYR A 566 -9.47 30.48 -30.39
N GLU A 567 -8.91 29.43 -30.99
CA GLU A 567 -7.73 29.47 -31.85
C GLU A 567 -7.91 30.46 -33.01
N ARG A 568 -9.11 30.51 -33.60
CA ARG A 568 -9.42 31.42 -34.72
C ARG A 568 -9.46 32.89 -34.29
N LEU A 569 -9.85 33.16 -33.05
CA LEU A 569 -9.80 34.52 -32.48
C LEU A 569 -8.36 34.91 -32.13
N GLN A 570 -7.55 33.96 -31.66
CA GLN A 570 -6.13 34.19 -31.41
C GLN A 570 -5.33 34.42 -32.69
N GLU A 571 -5.62 33.68 -33.76
CA GLU A 571 -5.03 33.93 -35.08
C GLU A 571 -5.38 35.32 -35.61
N ALA A 572 -6.66 35.70 -35.56
CA ALA A 572 -7.09 37.04 -35.97
C ALA A 572 -6.41 38.15 -35.15
N ARG A 573 -6.21 37.93 -33.84
CA ARG A 573 -5.50 38.88 -32.96
C ARG A 573 -4.06 39.12 -33.40
N ARG A 574 -3.38 38.11 -33.97
CA ARG A 574 -2.01 38.26 -34.50
C ARG A 574 -1.94 39.16 -35.71
N GLU A 575 -3.02 39.27 -36.49
CA GLU A 575 -3.10 40.18 -37.63
C GLU A 575 -3.33 41.62 -37.17
N ASN A 576 -4.42 41.85 -36.45
CA ASN A 576 -4.74 43.10 -35.77
C ASN A 576 -6.04 42.94 -34.95
N GLU A 577 -6.33 43.92 -34.10
CA GLU A 577 -7.52 43.89 -33.24
C GLU A 577 -8.84 43.91 -34.05
N ALA A 578 -8.90 44.67 -35.15
CA ALA A 578 -10.10 44.77 -35.98
C ALA A 578 -10.48 43.45 -36.66
N ALA A 579 -9.50 42.60 -36.98
CA ALA A 579 -9.73 41.26 -37.52
C ALA A 579 -10.49 40.37 -36.52
N VAL A 580 -10.25 40.52 -35.22
CA VAL A 580 -10.98 39.80 -34.16
C VAL A 580 -12.47 40.17 -34.19
N TYR A 581 -12.79 41.47 -34.26
CA TYR A 581 -14.17 41.95 -34.40
C TYR A 581 -14.83 41.43 -35.69
N TYR A 582 -14.10 41.39 -36.80
CA TYR A 582 -14.62 40.87 -38.07
C TYR A 582 -14.99 39.38 -37.98
N VAL A 583 -14.09 38.55 -37.44
CA VAL A 583 -14.32 37.10 -37.26
C VAL A 583 -15.51 36.85 -36.34
N PHE A 584 -15.56 37.55 -35.21
CA PHE A 584 -16.65 37.43 -34.25
C PHE A 584 -18.00 37.86 -34.85
N ASN A 585 -18.08 39.02 -35.50
CA ASN A 585 -19.32 39.50 -36.12
C ASN A 585 -19.81 38.57 -37.25
N LYS A 586 -18.89 37.99 -38.03
CA LYS A 586 -19.25 37.00 -39.06
C LYS A 586 -19.87 35.74 -38.45
N TRP A 587 -19.34 35.29 -37.31
CA TRP A 587 -19.89 34.18 -36.55
C TRP A 587 -21.25 34.54 -35.93
N LEU A 588 -21.37 35.72 -35.32
CA LEU A 588 -22.59 36.22 -34.67
C LEU A 588 -23.77 36.29 -35.64
N LYS A 589 -23.53 36.71 -36.90
CA LYS A 589 -24.56 36.67 -37.96
C LYS A 589 -25.11 35.28 -38.23
N GLY A 590 -24.31 34.22 -38.03
CA GLY A 590 -24.78 32.83 -38.13
C GLY A 590 -25.68 32.42 -36.96
N ILE A 591 -25.35 32.88 -35.76
CA ILE A 591 -26.18 32.72 -34.57
C ILE A 591 -27.51 33.43 -34.73
N GLU A 592 -27.50 34.69 -35.18
CA GLU A 592 -28.70 35.49 -35.39
C GLU A 592 -29.68 34.84 -36.37
N LYS A 593 -29.22 34.30 -37.50
CA LYS A 593 -30.09 33.53 -38.43
C LYS A 593 -30.81 32.36 -37.75
N THR A 594 -30.16 31.71 -36.78
CA THR A 594 -30.77 30.62 -36.01
C THR A 594 -31.82 31.17 -35.05
N LEU A 595 -31.52 32.27 -34.36
CA LEU A 595 -32.48 32.95 -33.47
C LEU A 595 -33.70 33.47 -34.23
N GLU A 596 -33.52 33.96 -35.45
CA GLU A 596 -34.60 34.41 -36.33
C GLU A 596 -35.55 33.27 -36.72
N ARG A 597 -34.98 32.13 -37.14
CA ARG A 597 -35.77 30.95 -37.55
C ARG A 597 -36.64 30.41 -36.42
N GLU A 598 -36.13 30.44 -35.20
CA GLU A 598 -36.77 29.85 -34.01
C GLU A 598 -37.56 30.89 -33.18
N ASP A 599 -37.71 32.11 -33.71
CA ASP A 599 -38.31 33.30 -33.07
C ASP A 599 -37.82 33.57 -31.63
N ARG A 600 -36.52 33.36 -31.39
CA ARG A 600 -35.88 33.64 -30.10
C ARG A 600 -35.23 35.02 -30.10
N THR A 601 -34.88 35.51 -28.91
CA THR A 601 -34.10 36.74 -28.73
C THR A 601 -33.05 36.50 -27.66
N LEU A 602 -31.81 36.85 -27.95
CA LEU A 602 -30.67 36.69 -27.06
C LEU A 602 -30.50 37.97 -26.23
N LEU A 603 -30.44 37.83 -24.91
CA LEU A 603 -30.21 38.93 -23.99
C LEU A 603 -28.82 38.77 -23.38
N LEU A 604 -27.87 39.60 -23.79
CA LEU A 604 -26.52 39.59 -23.24
C LEU A 604 -26.51 40.47 -21.98
N THR A 605 -26.28 39.84 -20.82
CA THR A 605 -26.29 40.50 -19.51
C THR A 605 -24.86 40.60 -18.98
N PHE A 606 -24.36 41.82 -18.81
CA PHE A 606 -23.02 42.12 -18.34
C PHE A 606 -23.09 42.70 -16.93
N ASP A 607 -22.61 41.94 -15.94
CA ASP A 607 -22.58 42.38 -14.54
C ASP A 607 -21.27 43.09 -14.20
N GLU A 608 -21.36 44.05 -13.30
CA GLU A 608 -20.27 44.94 -12.85
C GLU A 608 -19.56 45.60 -14.05
N PHE A 609 -20.35 46.27 -14.90
CA PHE A 609 -19.89 46.89 -16.15
C PHE A 609 -18.80 47.96 -15.96
N GLU A 610 -18.69 48.56 -14.77
CA GLU A 610 -17.59 49.44 -14.35
C GLU A 610 -16.20 48.82 -14.54
N ASN A 611 -16.07 47.50 -14.50
CA ASN A 611 -14.79 46.82 -14.71
C ASN A 611 -14.27 46.92 -16.15
N LEU A 612 -15.12 47.20 -17.14
CA LEU A 612 -14.66 47.46 -18.51
C LEU A 612 -13.88 48.77 -18.62
N ASP A 613 -14.26 49.79 -17.86
CA ASP A 613 -13.53 51.07 -17.81
C ASP A 613 -12.14 50.88 -17.17
N ASN A 614 -12.06 50.09 -16.09
CA ASN A 614 -10.78 49.72 -15.48
C ASN A 614 -9.88 48.95 -16.46
N ALA A 615 -10.42 47.95 -17.17
CA ALA A 615 -9.68 47.19 -18.18
C ALA A 615 -9.23 48.06 -19.38
N GLY A 616 -9.99 49.09 -19.71
CA GLY A 616 -9.62 50.11 -20.69
C GLY A 616 -8.44 50.96 -20.21
N LYS A 617 -8.48 51.45 -18.97
CA LYS A 617 -7.40 52.24 -18.33
C LYS A 617 -6.09 51.47 -18.20
N GLU A 618 -6.16 50.16 -17.93
CA GLU A 618 -5.00 49.27 -17.85
C GLU A 618 -4.40 48.92 -19.22
N GLY A 619 -5.05 49.29 -20.32
CA GLY A 619 -4.59 49.02 -21.68
C GLY A 619 -4.85 47.59 -22.17
N ASN A 620 -5.61 46.79 -21.42
CA ASN A 620 -5.95 45.41 -21.77
C ASN A 620 -6.99 45.35 -22.90
N LEU A 621 -7.85 46.37 -23.01
CA LEU A 621 -8.89 46.49 -24.03
C LEU A 621 -8.94 47.90 -24.62
N ARG A 622 -9.16 48.03 -25.93
CA ARG A 622 -9.50 49.33 -26.53
C ARG A 622 -10.98 49.62 -26.33
N LEU A 623 -11.29 50.32 -25.24
CA LEU A 623 -12.67 50.60 -24.81
C LEU A 623 -13.51 51.27 -25.91
N GLU A 624 -12.94 52.22 -26.66
CA GLU A 624 -13.63 52.89 -27.78
C GLU A 624 -14.16 51.91 -28.84
N LEU A 625 -13.34 50.91 -29.22
CA LEU A 625 -13.74 49.91 -30.22
C LEU A 625 -14.83 48.98 -29.67
N LEU A 626 -14.74 48.61 -28.39
CA LEU A 626 -15.72 47.75 -27.74
C LEU A 626 -17.07 48.47 -27.57
N LEU A 627 -17.06 49.74 -27.17
CA LEU A 627 -18.26 50.58 -27.07
C LEU A 627 -18.91 50.81 -28.44
N ASN A 628 -18.10 51.06 -29.47
CA ASN A 628 -18.58 51.13 -30.86
C ASN A 628 -19.19 49.80 -31.31
N TRP A 629 -18.63 48.67 -30.88
CA TRP A 629 -19.21 47.35 -31.14
C TRP A 629 -20.56 47.17 -30.43
N PHE A 630 -20.68 47.49 -29.14
CA PHE A 630 -21.97 47.47 -28.45
C PHE A 630 -23.01 48.35 -29.16
N ARG A 631 -22.61 49.54 -29.63
CA ARG A 631 -23.46 50.42 -30.43
C ARG A 631 -23.92 49.79 -31.74
N SER A 632 -23.02 49.09 -32.43
CA SER A 632 -23.36 48.33 -33.63
C SER A 632 -24.38 47.21 -33.34
N ILE A 633 -24.23 46.49 -32.22
CA ILE A 633 -25.22 45.49 -31.76
C ILE A 633 -26.58 46.15 -31.54
N MET A 634 -26.64 47.27 -30.84
CA MET A 634 -27.90 48.00 -30.59
C MET A 634 -28.60 48.43 -31.89
N GLN A 635 -27.84 48.81 -32.92
CA GLN A 635 -28.38 49.40 -34.15
C GLN A 635 -28.72 48.37 -35.24
N HIS A 636 -27.98 47.27 -35.32
CA HIS A 636 -28.00 46.39 -36.50
C HIS A 636 -28.40 44.94 -36.22
N HIS A 637 -28.61 44.56 -34.95
CA HIS A 637 -28.88 43.18 -34.56
C HIS A 637 -30.24 43.02 -33.86
N PRO A 638 -31.36 42.90 -34.60
CA PRO A 638 -32.72 42.88 -34.04
C PRO A 638 -33.04 41.66 -33.15
N ARG A 639 -32.23 40.59 -33.19
CA ARG A 639 -32.40 39.43 -32.29
C ARG A 639 -31.51 39.49 -31.05
N LEU A 640 -30.75 40.56 -30.86
CA LEU A 640 -29.90 40.76 -29.71
C LEU A 640 -30.36 41.97 -28.88
N ALA A 641 -30.30 41.83 -27.56
CA ALA A 641 -30.52 42.91 -26.61
C ALA A 641 -29.37 42.92 -25.59
N LEU A 642 -29.02 44.11 -25.10
CA LEU A 642 -27.96 44.30 -24.13
C LEU A 642 -28.54 44.76 -22.80
N LEU A 643 -28.05 44.19 -21.71
CA LEU A 643 -28.33 44.62 -20.34
C LEU A 643 -27.02 44.74 -19.60
N PHE A 644 -26.78 45.92 -19.03
CA PHE A 644 -25.62 46.19 -18.19
C PHE A 644 -26.08 46.34 -16.74
N SER A 645 -25.31 45.84 -15.79
CA SER A 645 -25.58 45.94 -14.35
C SER A 645 -24.35 46.49 -13.65
N GLY A 646 -24.54 47.45 -12.76
CA GLY A 646 -23.44 48.07 -12.03
C GLY A 646 -23.89 49.13 -11.04
N VAL A 647 -22.92 49.77 -10.41
CA VAL A 647 -23.16 50.85 -9.42
C VAL A 647 -23.14 52.23 -10.08
N GLN A 648 -22.42 52.40 -11.19
CA GLN A 648 -22.32 53.68 -11.91
C GLN A 648 -23.36 53.77 -13.03
N THR A 649 -23.58 54.96 -13.56
CA THR A 649 -24.39 55.17 -14.78
C THR A 649 -23.51 55.39 -16.00
N PHE A 650 -24.05 55.20 -17.22
CA PHE A 650 -23.28 55.38 -18.47
C PHE A 650 -22.70 56.80 -18.65
N GLY A 651 -23.27 57.82 -18.02
CA GLY A 651 -22.79 59.21 -18.11
C GLY A 651 -21.65 59.54 -17.14
N GLU A 652 -21.33 58.64 -16.21
CA GLU A 652 -20.24 58.80 -15.23
C GLU A 652 -18.94 58.11 -15.71
N MET A 653 -19.02 57.42 -16.85
CA MET A 653 -17.87 56.92 -17.59
C MET A 653 -17.41 58.02 -18.56
N GLY A 654 -16.13 58.38 -18.47
CA GLY A 654 -15.54 59.55 -19.13
C GLY A 654 -15.70 59.61 -20.64
#